data_AF-A0A7S2QI09-F1
#
_entry.id   AF-A0A7S2QI09-F1
#
_cell.length_a   1.000
_cell.length_b   1.000
_cell.length_c   1.000
_cell.angle_alpha   90.00
_cell.angle_beta   90.00
_cell.angle_gamma   90.00
#
_symmetry.space_group_name_H-M   'P 1'
#
loop_
_entity.id
_entity.type
_entity.pdbx_description
1 polymer ?
#
loop_
_entity_poly.entity_id
_entity_poly.type
_entity_poly.pdbx_seq_one_letter_code
_entity_poly.pdbx_strand_id
1 'polypeptide(L)'
;MAVVLPKVHQPALAPFIRDDLLTKEDMEKIKGLLLRNRALDLASGRVPGSALLAGALDGRSGSQSATGYDHVWVRDNVFLAFSLCETDDDGDGTAQAIAIVRDLAKFFMKTASRFDEIIAGRADPQDAMSRPHMRFKGQDLDESPEPWNHKQNDAIGYWMWLRCRLCVEGKMPMTGDHLRLLGLMLEYLMKIEFWRDEDGGHWEEGAKVRASSIGPVVAAAKEFQKLLQKYPGMMVPCADGTLDAVEKMGDEALEQTLPRECIQEGKVRDVDSALLFLIYPLDIVSKEMARTIVKSVQEQLMGAIGVRRYNGDRFWCKDYEVVTGTGKEAVIDDEVAKTGELVLPGEEAQSCLFDSIISVIYGRWYEESQDFEDLTSQQQHLFRSLAQITGPDCPAGPWLVPQCFYIASGNWVPNDICPFLWSQANLQIALRWMDKSIDKSQFEIKKELKTIDGEGVGNIQVDDLVTVFRKLNADLPVDEITSLLGEFCSDGNVCFDKLVEGLFCGTVTKPAQLCLNLKGINPPQDMSPDEAQEAERVLTDALLELHGEFEGEYFPLPGSQSFPARMGGMTSKEAKCLEAQGLLFQAVESMGRGVFANAELDVAVLVNGESHAQIVVKPPAGDNDIGTKRVARLEQALRDAVKSSGYDFD
;
A
#
# COMPACT_ATOMS: atom_id res chain seq x y z
N MET A 1 -10.89 -1.01 -21.12
CA MET A 1 -11.16 0.42 -20.84
C MET A 1 -9.84 0.99 -20.34
N ALA A 2 -9.31 2.07 -20.91
CA ALA A 2 -8.03 2.62 -20.43
C ALA A 2 -8.13 2.91 -18.92
N VAL A 3 -7.21 2.35 -18.14
CA VAL A 3 -7.17 2.51 -16.68
C VAL A 3 -6.86 3.97 -16.39
N VAL A 4 -7.77 4.67 -15.71
CA VAL A 4 -7.51 6.06 -15.31
C VAL A 4 -6.69 6.01 -14.04
N LEU A 5 -5.39 6.30 -14.15
CA LEU A 5 -4.49 6.39 -13.01
C LEU A 5 -4.94 7.51 -12.05
N PRO A 6 -4.94 7.26 -10.72
CA PRO A 6 -5.37 8.25 -9.76
C PRO A 6 -4.41 9.44 -9.70
N LYS A 7 -4.95 10.62 -9.39
CA LYS A 7 -4.13 11.81 -9.14
C LYS A 7 -3.28 11.57 -7.90
N VAL A 8 -1.96 11.59 -8.07
CA VAL A 8 -1.02 11.35 -6.97
C VAL A 8 -0.79 12.63 -6.18
N HIS A 9 -1.13 12.61 -4.89
CA HIS A 9 -0.92 13.77 -4.02
C HIS A 9 0.52 13.87 -3.51
N GLN A 10 1.19 12.75 -3.26
CA GLN A 10 2.60 12.70 -2.85
C GLN A 10 3.53 12.45 -4.06
N PRO A 11 4.27 13.46 -4.57
CA PRO A 11 5.05 13.33 -5.81
C PRO A 11 6.08 12.19 -5.78
N ALA A 12 6.63 11.85 -4.61
CA ALA A 12 7.60 10.77 -4.49
C ALA A 12 7.00 9.37 -4.77
N LEU A 13 5.67 9.23 -4.75
CA LEU A 13 4.97 7.98 -5.07
C LEU A 13 4.56 7.89 -6.54
N ALA A 14 4.62 9.00 -7.29
CA ALA A 14 4.17 9.04 -8.68
C ALA A 14 4.86 8.02 -9.62
N PRO A 15 6.17 7.74 -9.50
CA PRO A 15 6.83 6.75 -10.36
C PRO A 15 6.29 5.32 -10.23
N PHE A 16 5.60 5.00 -9.13
CA PHE A 16 5.06 3.66 -8.87
C PHE A 16 3.62 3.50 -9.32
N ILE A 17 2.92 4.59 -9.63
CA ILE A 17 1.52 4.59 -10.06
C ILE A 17 1.52 4.68 -11.59
N ARG A 18 1.54 3.49 -12.22
CA ARG A 18 1.69 3.30 -13.67
C ARG A 18 0.89 2.08 -14.13
N ASP A 19 0.75 1.89 -15.44
CA ASP A 19 -0.02 0.77 -15.98
C ASP A 19 0.66 -0.59 -15.75
N ASP A 20 1.99 -0.62 -15.64
CA ASP A 20 2.76 -1.84 -15.43
C ASP A 20 2.53 -2.46 -14.03
N LEU A 21 2.65 -3.79 -13.95
CA LEU A 21 2.63 -4.50 -12.67
C LEU A 21 3.81 -4.07 -11.78
N LEU A 22 3.53 -3.91 -10.49
CA LEU A 22 4.55 -3.65 -9.47
C LEU A 22 5.48 -4.85 -9.34
N THR A 23 6.78 -4.56 -9.29
CA THR A 23 7.82 -5.55 -8.99
C THR A 23 8.09 -5.63 -7.49
N LYS A 24 8.89 -6.62 -7.09
CA LYS A 24 9.41 -6.70 -5.71
C LYS A 24 10.26 -5.50 -5.33
N GLU A 25 11.11 -5.03 -6.25
CA GLU A 25 11.93 -3.84 -6.04
C GLU A 25 11.06 -2.59 -5.85
N ASP A 26 9.97 -2.46 -6.63
CA ASP A 26 9.02 -1.37 -6.45
C ASP A 26 8.37 -1.42 -5.06
N MET A 27 7.93 -2.60 -4.62
CA MET A 27 7.35 -2.77 -3.29
C MET A 27 8.33 -2.44 -2.16
N GLU A 28 9.59 -2.84 -2.28
CA GLU A 28 10.64 -2.49 -1.32
C GLU A 28 10.87 -0.97 -1.27
N LYS A 29 10.92 -0.30 -2.42
CA LYS A 29 11.06 1.16 -2.51
C LYS A 29 9.86 1.88 -1.92
N ILE A 30 8.63 1.45 -2.23
CA ILE A 30 7.39 2.01 -1.68
C ILE A 30 7.39 1.86 -0.16
N LYS A 31 7.57 0.64 0.36
CA LYS A 31 7.62 0.38 1.81
C LYS A 31 8.72 1.20 2.48
N GLY A 32 9.90 1.29 1.87
CA GLY A 32 11.02 2.09 2.37
C GLY A 32 10.73 3.60 2.39
N LEU A 33 9.98 4.14 1.43
CA LEU A 33 9.52 5.53 1.46
C LEU A 33 8.51 5.76 2.59
N LEU A 34 7.53 4.87 2.74
CA LEU A 34 6.49 4.98 3.76
C LEU A 34 7.06 4.88 5.18
N LEU A 35 7.99 3.95 5.41
CA LEU A 35 8.66 3.78 6.71
C LEU A 35 9.54 4.98 7.06
N ARG A 36 10.39 5.43 6.13
CA ARG A 36 11.29 6.58 6.35
C ARG A 36 10.54 7.85 6.70
N ASN A 37 9.34 8.03 6.14
CA ASN A 37 8.50 9.21 6.38
C ASN A 37 7.41 8.97 7.44
N ARG A 38 7.42 7.84 8.15
CA ARG A 38 6.45 7.49 9.21
C ARG A 38 4.98 7.49 8.75
N ALA A 39 4.72 7.27 7.46
CA ALA A 39 3.36 7.22 6.91
C ALA A 39 2.53 6.05 7.47
N LEU A 40 3.20 5.04 8.04
CA LEU A 40 2.59 3.85 8.63
C LEU A 40 2.81 3.76 10.15
N ASP A 41 3.19 4.85 10.82
CA ASP A 41 3.50 4.85 12.26
C ASP A 41 2.23 4.88 13.13
N LEU A 42 1.71 3.70 13.48
CA LEU A 42 0.57 3.56 14.41
C LEU A 42 0.94 3.91 15.86
N ALA A 43 2.23 3.85 16.24
CA ALA A 43 2.65 4.11 17.61
C ALA A 43 2.46 5.58 18.00
N SER A 44 2.38 6.48 17.01
CA SER A 44 2.00 7.88 17.19
C SER A 44 0.64 8.08 17.87
N GLY A 45 -0.29 7.12 17.73
CA GLY A 45 -1.61 7.16 18.36
C GLY A 45 -1.64 6.65 19.79
N ARG A 46 -0.52 6.24 20.38
CA ARG A 46 -0.52 5.57 21.68
C ARG A 46 -1.09 6.46 22.79
N VAL A 47 -2.05 5.92 23.53
CA VAL A 47 -2.64 6.58 24.69
C VAL A 47 -1.78 6.32 25.93
N PRO A 48 -1.36 7.36 26.68
CA PRO A 48 -0.61 7.17 27.91
C PRO A 48 -1.36 6.27 28.91
N GLY A 49 -0.67 5.36 29.58
CA GLY A 49 -1.25 4.51 30.62
C GLY A 49 -1.92 3.22 30.13
N SER A 50 -2.12 3.04 28.82
CA SER A 50 -2.66 1.81 28.23
C SER A 50 -1.93 1.39 26.95
N ALA A 51 -2.28 0.22 26.42
CA ALA A 51 -1.84 -0.26 25.12
C ALA A 51 -2.70 0.29 23.96
N LEU A 52 -3.79 1.00 24.26
CA LEU A 52 -4.76 1.46 23.28
C LEU A 52 -4.21 2.61 22.44
N LEU A 53 -4.81 2.77 21.26
CA LEU A 53 -4.49 3.81 20.29
C LEU A 53 -5.70 4.73 20.08
N ALA A 54 -5.46 6.03 20.03
CA ALA A 54 -6.43 7.01 19.56
C ALA A 54 -6.61 6.84 18.04
N GLY A 55 -7.84 6.72 17.55
CA GLY A 55 -8.10 6.43 16.13
C GLY A 55 -7.68 7.55 15.17
N ALA A 56 -7.54 8.77 15.66
CA ALA A 56 -7.24 9.98 14.91
C ALA A 56 -6.22 10.88 15.62
N LEU A 57 -5.42 11.62 14.84
CA LEU A 57 -4.50 12.64 15.32
C LEU A 57 -4.72 13.97 14.56
N ASP A 58 -4.48 15.11 15.22
CA ASP A 58 -4.50 16.43 14.57
C ASP A 58 -3.18 16.62 13.82
N GLY A 59 -3.23 16.58 12.49
CA GLY A 59 -2.03 16.70 11.66
C GLY A 59 -1.29 18.04 11.77
N ARG A 60 -1.94 19.13 12.21
CA ARG A 60 -1.27 20.44 12.35
C ARG A 60 -0.49 20.56 13.65
N SER A 61 -0.92 19.88 14.70
CA SER A 61 -0.30 19.96 16.03
C SER A 61 0.37 18.66 16.48
N GLY A 62 0.14 17.55 15.78
CA GLY A 62 0.54 16.20 16.19
C GLY A 62 -0.05 15.78 17.54
N SER A 63 -1.06 16.51 18.05
CA SER A 63 -1.52 16.41 19.43
C SER A 63 -2.91 15.77 19.51
N GLN A 64 -3.03 14.72 20.33
CA GLN A 64 -4.31 14.10 20.70
C GLN A 64 -5.26 15.14 21.32
N SER A 65 -4.75 15.96 22.25
CA SER A 65 -5.56 16.96 22.98
C SER A 65 -6.06 18.13 22.12
N ALA A 66 -5.45 18.36 20.96
CA ALA A 66 -5.84 19.46 20.06
C ALA A 66 -7.00 19.09 19.11
N THR A 67 -7.28 17.79 18.95
CA THR A 67 -8.46 17.28 18.21
C THR A 67 -9.73 17.19 19.07
N GLY A 68 -9.60 17.21 20.40
CA GLY A 68 -10.68 16.77 21.31
C GLY A 68 -10.79 15.23 21.49
N TYR A 69 -9.89 14.45 20.89
CA TYR A 69 -9.83 12.98 21.01
C TYR A 69 -8.95 12.54 22.19
N ASP A 70 -9.48 12.64 23.42
CA ASP A 70 -9.00 11.83 24.56
C ASP A 70 -9.66 10.44 24.59
N HIS A 71 -10.38 10.11 23.52
CA HIS A 71 -11.26 8.96 23.40
C HIS A 71 -10.65 7.86 22.52
N VAL A 72 -10.95 6.62 22.89
CA VAL A 72 -10.63 5.43 22.11
C VAL A 72 -11.92 4.73 21.72
N TRP A 73 -11.92 4.14 20.53
CA TRP A 73 -13.02 3.34 20.01
C TRP A 73 -12.63 1.87 20.02
N VAL A 74 -13.58 1.02 20.45
CA VAL A 74 -13.39 -0.43 20.47
C VAL A 74 -13.13 -0.95 19.07
N ARG A 75 -13.96 -0.57 18.09
CA ARG A 75 -13.87 -1.01 16.69
C ARG A 75 -12.51 -0.65 16.09
N ASP A 76 -12.11 0.60 16.15
CA ASP A 76 -10.83 1.07 15.63
C ASP A 76 -9.68 0.27 16.24
N ASN A 77 -9.64 0.12 17.56
CA ASN A 77 -8.58 -0.63 18.23
C ASN A 77 -8.57 -2.12 17.86
N VAL A 78 -9.73 -2.73 17.54
CA VAL A 78 -9.77 -4.08 16.99
C VAL A 78 -9.14 -4.14 15.60
N PHE A 79 -9.44 -3.20 14.70
CA PHE A 79 -8.81 -3.15 13.37
C PHE A 79 -7.31 -2.86 13.43
N LEU A 80 -6.88 -1.99 14.36
CA LEU A 80 -5.45 -1.71 14.59
C LEU A 80 -4.73 -2.96 15.12
N ALA A 81 -5.30 -3.64 16.12
CA ALA A 81 -4.76 -4.90 16.63
C ALA A 81 -4.72 -5.99 15.55
N PHE A 82 -5.77 -6.10 14.74
CA PHE A 82 -5.82 -7.04 13.63
C PHE A 82 -4.69 -6.75 12.61
N SER A 83 -4.51 -5.50 12.21
CA SER A 83 -3.44 -5.10 11.28
C SER A 83 -2.05 -5.39 11.83
N LEU A 84 -1.80 -5.12 13.11
CA LEU A 84 -0.52 -5.42 13.76
C LEU A 84 -0.23 -6.93 13.77
N CYS A 85 -1.23 -7.77 14.05
CA CYS A 85 -1.09 -9.22 13.96
C CYS A 85 -0.90 -9.73 12.52
N GLU A 86 -1.65 -9.17 11.57
CA GLU A 86 -1.57 -9.63 10.18
C GLU A 86 -0.28 -9.20 9.51
N THR A 87 0.34 -8.08 9.92
CA THR A 87 1.55 -7.56 9.28
C THR A 87 2.84 -8.01 9.94
N ASP A 88 2.80 -8.39 11.22
CA ASP A 88 3.95 -8.86 12.00
C ASP A 88 3.56 -10.05 12.90
N ASP A 89 3.31 -11.19 12.23
CA ASP A 89 2.67 -12.40 12.78
C ASP A 89 3.34 -12.94 14.05
N ASP A 90 4.68 -12.96 14.08
CA ASP A 90 5.50 -13.50 15.17
C ASP A 90 6.33 -12.44 15.92
N GLY A 91 6.12 -11.16 15.62
CA GLY A 91 6.95 -10.07 16.14
C GLY A 91 6.28 -9.19 17.19
N ASP A 92 6.84 -7.98 17.36
CA ASP A 92 6.38 -6.98 18.33
C ASP A 92 4.97 -6.48 18.01
N GLY A 93 4.54 -6.54 16.74
CA GLY A 93 3.17 -6.20 16.32
C GLY A 93 2.14 -7.12 16.96
N THR A 94 2.31 -8.44 16.88
CA THR A 94 1.42 -9.40 17.56
C THR A 94 1.41 -9.19 19.08
N ALA A 95 2.56 -8.92 19.70
CA ALA A 95 2.60 -8.61 21.12
C ALA A 95 1.79 -7.36 21.50
N GLN A 96 1.84 -6.32 20.66
CA GLN A 96 1.04 -5.09 20.82
C GLN A 96 -0.45 -5.34 20.60
N ALA A 97 -0.83 -6.11 19.59
CA ALA A 97 -2.22 -6.50 19.34
C ALA A 97 -2.84 -7.24 20.54
N ILE A 98 -2.09 -8.19 21.13
CA ILE A 98 -2.51 -8.90 22.34
C ILE A 98 -2.69 -7.93 23.52
N ALA A 99 -1.82 -6.94 23.66
CA ALA A 99 -1.92 -5.93 24.71
C ALA A 99 -3.18 -5.05 24.52
N ILE A 100 -3.49 -4.62 23.29
CA ILE A 100 -4.71 -3.89 22.94
C ILE A 100 -5.95 -4.70 23.32
N VAL A 101 -6.04 -5.95 22.85
CA VAL A 101 -7.19 -6.83 23.13
C VAL A 101 -7.37 -7.05 24.63
N ARG A 102 -6.27 -7.15 25.40
CA ARG A 102 -6.31 -7.28 26.85
C ARG A 102 -6.81 -6.01 27.55
N ASP A 103 -6.41 -4.83 27.09
CA ASP A 103 -6.87 -3.57 27.69
C ASP A 103 -8.34 -3.28 27.37
N LEU A 104 -8.81 -3.62 26.16
CA LEU A 104 -10.24 -3.63 25.84
C LEU A 104 -11.01 -4.60 26.77
N ALA A 105 -10.46 -5.79 27.04
CA ALA A 105 -11.06 -6.73 27.99
C ALA A 105 -11.15 -6.15 29.40
N LYS A 106 -10.09 -5.49 29.89
CA LYS A 106 -10.07 -4.82 31.20
C LYS A 106 -11.17 -3.78 31.30
N PHE A 107 -11.34 -2.96 30.25
CA PHE A 107 -12.42 -1.98 30.20
C PHE A 107 -13.79 -2.65 30.31
N PHE A 108 -14.09 -3.63 29.47
CA PHE A 108 -15.38 -4.32 29.51
C PHE A 108 -15.64 -5.07 30.82
N MET A 109 -14.61 -5.62 31.46
CA MET A 109 -14.76 -6.24 32.78
C MET A 109 -15.05 -5.21 33.87
N LYS A 110 -14.42 -4.04 33.80
CA LYS A 110 -14.66 -2.93 34.74
C LYS A 110 -16.08 -2.38 34.61
N THR A 111 -16.63 -2.39 33.40
CA THR A 111 -17.99 -1.89 33.09
C THR A 111 -19.00 -3.02 32.86
N ALA A 112 -18.69 -4.25 33.29
CA ALA A 112 -19.50 -5.44 33.03
C ALA A 112 -20.96 -5.31 33.49
N SER A 113 -21.20 -4.50 34.53
CA SER A 113 -22.55 -4.21 35.02
C SER A 113 -23.48 -3.67 33.94
N ARG A 114 -22.98 -2.96 32.92
CA ARG A 114 -23.80 -2.49 31.79
C ARG A 114 -24.49 -3.64 31.05
N PHE A 115 -23.76 -4.74 30.83
CA PHE A 115 -24.32 -5.95 30.24
C PHE A 115 -25.34 -6.58 31.21
N ASP A 116 -24.96 -6.77 32.48
CA ASP A 116 -25.79 -7.42 33.50
C ASP A 116 -27.13 -6.69 33.72
N GLU A 117 -27.12 -5.35 33.78
CA GLU A 117 -28.34 -4.56 33.99
C GLU A 117 -29.31 -4.71 32.81
N ILE A 118 -28.83 -4.78 31.57
CA ILE A 118 -29.68 -5.00 30.39
C ILE A 118 -30.19 -6.45 30.34
N ILE A 119 -29.32 -7.43 30.58
CA ILE A 119 -29.70 -8.86 30.64
C ILE A 119 -30.81 -9.06 31.67
N ALA A 120 -30.67 -8.46 32.85
CA ALA A 120 -31.65 -8.53 33.93
C ALA A 120 -32.90 -7.66 33.73
N GLY A 121 -32.97 -6.83 32.68
CA GLY A 121 -34.09 -5.93 32.39
C GLY A 121 -34.20 -4.77 33.38
N ARG A 122 -33.09 -4.37 34.01
CA ARG A 122 -33.00 -3.23 34.94
C ARG A 122 -32.56 -1.93 34.25
N ALA A 123 -31.98 -2.02 33.05
CA ALA A 123 -31.64 -0.88 32.19
C ALA A 123 -32.34 -0.99 30.83
N ASP A 124 -32.61 0.16 30.21
CA ASP A 124 -33.27 0.23 28.90
C ASP A 124 -32.22 0.10 27.77
N PRO A 125 -32.27 -0.97 26.94
CA PRO A 125 -31.36 -1.10 25.81
C PRO A 125 -31.63 -0.09 24.69
N GLN A 126 -32.74 0.64 24.70
CA GLN A 126 -32.98 1.72 23.75
C GLN A 126 -32.26 3.03 24.11
N ASP A 127 -31.90 3.20 25.39
CA ASP A 127 -31.01 4.27 25.81
C ASP A 127 -29.56 3.90 25.49
N ALA A 128 -28.95 4.64 24.56
CA ALA A 128 -27.57 4.41 24.13
C ALA A 128 -26.58 4.53 25.31
N MET A 129 -26.82 5.41 26.28
CA MET A 129 -25.90 5.60 27.42
C MET A 129 -26.02 4.50 28.47
N SER A 130 -27.10 3.71 28.43
CA SER A 130 -27.31 2.55 29.28
C SER A 130 -26.61 1.28 28.76
N ARG A 131 -26.21 1.26 27.49
CA ARG A 131 -25.47 0.15 26.87
C ARG A 131 -24.01 0.09 27.33
N PRO A 132 -23.31 -1.04 27.12
CA PRO A 132 -21.87 -1.07 27.19
C PRO A 132 -21.27 -0.01 26.26
N HIS A 133 -20.35 0.81 26.77
CA HIS A 133 -19.77 1.90 25.99
C HIS A 133 -18.78 1.38 24.95
N MET A 134 -18.87 1.87 23.71
CA MET A 134 -17.94 1.56 22.61
C MET A 134 -16.90 2.65 22.34
N ARG A 135 -17.08 3.82 22.98
CA ARG A 135 -16.17 4.97 23.00
C ARG A 135 -15.94 5.35 24.46
N PHE A 136 -14.69 5.50 24.88
CA PHE A 136 -14.35 5.73 26.28
C PHE A 136 -12.98 6.40 26.43
N LYS A 137 -12.58 6.79 27.65
CA LYS A 137 -11.28 7.39 27.93
C LYS A 137 -10.18 6.33 28.01
N GLY A 138 -9.24 6.36 27.07
CA GLY A 138 -8.23 5.32 26.93
C GLY A 138 -7.15 5.30 28.02
N GLN A 139 -6.91 6.42 28.72
CA GLN A 139 -5.85 6.53 29.72
C GLN A 139 -6.17 5.72 30.99
N ASP A 140 -7.37 5.88 31.52
CA ASP A 140 -7.81 5.26 32.78
C ASP A 140 -8.79 4.09 32.57
N LEU A 141 -9.10 3.80 31.31
CA LEU A 141 -10.14 2.84 30.90
C LEU A 141 -11.47 3.16 31.61
N ASP A 142 -11.92 4.40 31.49
CA ASP A 142 -13.12 4.92 32.14
C ASP A 142 -14.16 5.36 31.11
N GLU A 143 -15.44 5.15 31.45
CA GLU A 143 -16.57 5.62 30.64
C GLU A 143 -16.53 7.15 30.47
N SER A 144 -16.99 7.61 29.32
CA SER A 144 -17.19 9.04 29.07
C SER A 144 -18.61 9.44 29.46
N PRO A 145 -18.78 10.54 30.22
CA PRO A 145 -20.12 11.00 30.61
C PRO A 145 -20.85 11.71 29.47
N GLU A 146 -20.15 12.05 28.39
CA GLU A 146 -20.69 12.70 27.20
C GLU A 146 -21.69 11.79 26.49
N PRO A 147 -22.87 12.30 26.10
CA PRO A 147 -23.81 11.55 25.28
C PRO A 147 -23.16 11.03 24.01
N TRP A 148 -23.30 9.73 23.76
CA TRP A 148 -22.79 9.09 22.55
C TRP A 148 -23.66 7.92 22.15
N ASN A 149 -23.69 7.62 20.85
CA ASN A 149 -24.44 6.48 20.34
C ASN A 149 -23.65 5.17 20.58
N HIS A 150 -23.74 4.59 21.77
CA HIS A 150 -23.12 3.30 22.09
C HIS A 150 -23.93 2.08 21.61
N LYS A 151 -25.03 2.28 20.87
CA LYS A 151 -25.72 1.18 20.19
C LYS A 151 -24.87 0.75 18.99
N GLN A 152 -23.85 -0.06 19.21
CA GLN A 152 -22.88 -0.49 18.18
C GLN A 152 -22.57 -1.97 18.39
N ASN A 153 -23.43 -2.84 17.85
CA ASN A 153 -23.30 -4.29 18.01
C ASN A 153 -22.11 -4.85 17.21
N ASP A 154 -21.74 -4.15 16.12
CA ASP A 154 -20.56 -4.42 15.32
C ASP A 154 -19.27 -4.40 16.17
N ALA A 155 -19.09 -3.39 17.01
CA ALA A 155 -17.88 -3.24 17.84
C ALA A 155 -17.72 -4.38 18.86
N ILE A 156 -18.83 -4.83 19.46
CA ILE A 156 -18.86 -6.01 20.35
C ILE A 156 -18.46 -7.25 19.55
N GLY A 157 -19.11 -7.47 18.40
CA GLY A 157 -18.82 -8.60 17.51
C GLY A 157 -17.36 -8.64 17.08
N TYR A 158 -16.79 -7.52 16.64
CA TYR A 158 -15.38 -7.43 16.25
C TYR A 158 -14.42 -7.79 17.39
N TRP A 159 -14.65 -7.29 18.60
CA TRP A 159 -13.80 -7.64 19.74
C TRP A 159 -13.89 -9.14 20.07
N MET A 160 -15.10 -9.70 20.11
CA MET A 160 -15.30 -11.13 20.35
C MET A 160 -14.64 -11.98 19.27
N TRP A 161 -14.81 -11.62 18.00
CA TRP A 161 -14.20 -12.29 16.84
C TRP A 161 -12.68 -12.29 16.93
N LEU A 162 -12.04 -11.12 17.08
CA LEU A 162 -10.58 -11.04 17.15
C LEU A 162 -10.07 -11.79 18.39
N ARG A 163 -10.77 -11.69 19.52
CA ARG A 163 -10.38 -12.42 20.73
C ARG A 163 -10.43 -13.92 20.51
N CYS A 164 -11.50 -14.48 19.94
CA CYS A 164 -11.58 -15.91 19.63
C CYS A 164 -10.48 -16.31 18.63
N ARG A 165 -10.32 -15.55 17.55
CA ARG A 165 -9.33 -15.79 16.49
C ARG A 165 -7.90 -15.89 17.03
N LEU A 166 -7.47 -14.94 17.88
CA LEU A 166 -6.14 -14.99 18.49
C LEU A 166 -5.91 -16.25 19.33
N CYS A 167 -6.95 -16.82 19.94
CA CYS A 167 -6.82 -18.08 20.67
C CYS A 167 -6.83 -19.31 19.73
N VAL A 168 -7.63 -19.26 18.67
CA VAL A 168 -7.65 -20.28 17.61
C VAL A 168 -6.30 -20.34 16.91
N GLU A 169 -5.67 -19.21 16.62
CA GLU A 169 -4.33 -19.12 16.03
C GLU A 169 -3.20 -19.46 17.01
N GLY A 170 -3.49 -19.63 18.30
CA GLY A 170 -2.49 -19.95 19.32
C GLY A 170 -1.66 -18.75 19.81
N LYS A 171 -1.98 -17.54 19.38
CA LYS A 171 -1.30 -16.28 19.75
C LYS A 171 -1.66 -15.81 21.16
N MET A 172 -2.92 -15.99 21.58
CA MET A 172 -3.40 -15.53 22.88
C MET A 172 -4.29 -16.57 23.58
N PRO A 173 -3.82 -17.25 24.63
CA PRO A 173 -4.58 -18.32 25.30
C PRO A 173 -5.85 -17.79 25.98
N MET A 174 -6.94 -18.54 25.91
CA MET A 174 -8.21 -18.16 26.54
C MET A 174 -8.11 -18.25 28.06
N THR A 175 -8.36 -17.13 28.74
CA THR A 175 -8.41 -17.08 30.21
C THR A 175 -9.85 -17.24 30.69
N GLY A 176 -10.03 -17.68 31.94
CA GLY A 176 -11.37 -17.81 32.53
C GLY A 176 -12.15 -16.50 32.54
N ASP A 177 -11.48 -15.37 32.73
CA ASP A 177 -12.11 -14.04 32.76
C ASP A 177 -12.60 -13.62 31.37
N HIS A 178 -11.77 -13.81 30.33
CA HIS A 178 -12.16 -13.52 28.96
C HIS A 178 -13.29 -14.46 28.51
N LEU A 179 -13.24 -15.74 28.91
CA LEU A 179 -14.29 -16.70 28.60
C LEU A 179 -15.63 -16.30 29.24
N ARG A 180 -15.62 -15.84 30.50
CA ARG A 180 -16.81 -15.28 31.17
C ARG A 180 -17.34 -14.04 30.48
N LEU A 181 -16.45 -13.14 30.05
CA LEU A 181 -16.84 -11.95 29.30
C LEU A 181 -17.49 -12.29 27.95
N LEU A 182 -16.95 -13.25 27.21
CA LEU A 182 -17.55 -13.73 25.96
C LEU A 182 -18.96 -14.31 26.21
N GLY A 183 -19.15 -15.11 27.27
CA GLY A 183 -20.47 -15.62 27.66
C GLY A 183 -21.47 -14.51 27.99
N LEU A 184 -21.02 -13.50 28.75
CA LEU A 184 -21.83 -12.32 29.10
C LEU A 184 -22.25 -11.52 27.85
N MET A 185 -21.34 -11.33 26.89
CA MET A 185 -21.64 -10.65 25.64
C MET A 185 -22.65 -11.43 24.78
N LEU A 186 -22.55 -12.76 24.73
CA LEU A 186 -23.54 -13.59 24.02
C LEU A 186 -24.94 -13.47 24.62
N GLU A 187 -25.06 -13.52 25.95
CA GLU A 187 -26.35 -13.31 26.65
C GLU A 187 -26.92 -11.92 26.39
N TYR A 188 -26.08 -10.90 26.40
CA TYR A 188 -26.48 -9.53 26.07
C TYR A 188 -26.98 -9.41 24.63
N LEU A 189 -26.24 -9.95 23.65
CA LEU A 189 -26.60 -9.90 22.24
C LEU A 189 -27.93 -10.63 21.96
N MET A 190 -28.17 -11.76 22.63
CA MET A 190 -29.46 -12.44 22.59
C MET A 190 -30.56 -11.60 23.25
N LYS A 191 -30.28 -10.98 24.40
CA LYS A 191 -31.27 -10.17 25.14
C LYS A 191 -31.79 -9.00 24.33
N ILE A 192 -30.92 -8.31 23.58
CA ILE A 192 -31.30 -7.17 22.75
C ILE A 192 -31.88 -7.59 21.39
N GLU A 193 -31.93 -8.89 21.10
CA GLU A 193 -32.27 -9.42 19.78
C GLU A 193 -31.44 -8.76 18.68
N PHE A 194 -30.11 -8.89 18.74
CA PHE A 194 -29.18 -8.11 17.90
C PHE A 194 -29.48 -8.14 16.37
N TRP A 195 -30.16 -9.18 15.88
CA TRP A 195 -30.59 -9.32 14.47
C TRP A 195 -31.79 -8.45 14.08
N ARG A 196 -32.46 -7.82 15.06
CA ARG A 196 -33.59 -6.88 14.93
C ARG A 196 -33.32 -5.54 15.61
N ASP A 197 -32.24 -5.45 16.37
CA ASP A 197 -31.88 -4.25 17.11
C ASP A 197 -31.44 -3.14 16.16
N GLU A 198 -32.05 -1.96 16.30
CA GLU A 198 -31.64 -0.80 15.54
C GLU A 198 -30.45 -0.11 16.22
N ASP A 199 -29.34 0.00 15.51
CA ASP A 199 -28.09 0.50 16.06
C ASP A 199 -27.44 1.58 15.14
N GLY A 200 -26.36 2.20 15.62
CA GLY A 200 -25.58 3.21 14.89
C GLY A 200 -24.63 2.62 13.85
N GLY A 201 -24.27 1.34 13.98
CA GLY A 201 -23.29 0.63 13.16
C GLY A 201 -21.92 1.32 13.10
N HIS A 202 -21.15 1.00 12.04
CA HIS A 202 -19.79 1.52 11.80
C HIS A 202 -19.69 3.04 11.82
N TRP A 203 -20.75 3.71 11.40
CA TRP A 203 -20.81 5.16 11.21
C TRP A 203 -21.40 5.89 12.41
N GLU A 204 -21.84 5.17 13.44
CA GLU A 204 -22.35 5.73 14.70
C GLU A 204 -23.59 6.62 14.52
N GLU A 205 -24.27 6.45 13.38
CA GLU A 205 -25.33 7.31 12.86
C GLU A 205 -26.67 6.59 12.76
N GLY A 206 -27.77 7.34 12.97
CA GLY A 206 -29.18 6.99 12.78
C GLY A 206 -29.59 5.53 12.97
N ALA A 207 -30.41 5.23 13.98
CA ALA A 207 -30.85 3.86 14.31
C ALA A 207 -31.45 3.06 13.12
N LYS A 208 -30.80 1.94 12.73
CA LYS A 208 -31.27 0.97 11.73
C LYS A 208 -30.79 -0.44 12.06
N VAL A 209 -31.45 -1.46 11.52
CA VAL A 209 -30.96 -2.85 11.50
C VAL A 209 -30.00 -2.99 10.33
N ARG A 210 -28.76 -3.42 10.63
CA ARG A 210 -27.62 -3.32 9.72
C ARG A 210 -26.99 -4.66 9.46
N ALA A 211 -26.82 -5.03 8.19
CA ALA A 211 -26.04 -6.20 7.83
C ALA A 211 -24.58 -6.06 8.32
N SER A 212 -24.01 -4.85 8.21
CA SER A 212 -22.68 -4.56 8.74
C SER A 212 -22.56 -4.69 10.26
N SER A 213 -23.64 -4.55 11.04
CA SER A 213 -23.62 -4.79 12.50
C SER A 213 -23.90 -6.22 12.91
N ILE A 214 -24.74 -6.93 12.15
CA ILE A 214 -25.06 -8.33 12.39
C ILE A 214 -23.87 -9.24 12.05
N GLY A 215 -23.16 -8.93 10.95
CA GLY A 215 -22.05 -9.73 10.45
C GLY A 215 -20.92 -9.99 11.45
N PRO A 216 -20.35 -8.97 12.11
CA PRO A 216 -19.31 -9.17 13.13
C PRO A 216 -19.75 -10.08 14.28
N VAL A 217 -21.02 -10.04 14.68
CA VAL A 217 -21.58 -10.93 15.71
C VAL A 217 -21.63 -12.39 15.21
N VAL A 218 -22.07 -12.61 13.97
CA VAL A 218 -22.04 -13.93 13.33
C VAL A 218 -20.61 -14.45 13.20
N ALA A 219 -19.68 -13.59 12.77
CA ALA A 219 -18.26 -13.92 12.67
C ALA A 219 -17.68 -14.36 14.02
N ALA A 220 -18.04 -13.64 15.10
CA ALA A 220 -17.63 -13.98 16.45
C ALA A 220 -18.19 -15.34 16.90
N ALA A 221 -19.46 -15.62 16.63
CA ALA A 221 -20.08 -16.90 16.98
C ALA A 221 -19.38 -18.07 16.27
N LYS A 222 -19.16 -17.95 14.95
CA LYS A 222 -18.44 -18.94 14.13
C LYS A 222 -17.02 -19.15 14.62
N GLU A 223 -16.30 -18.08 14.95
CA GLU A 223 -14.94 -18.18 15.46
C GLU A 223 -14.89 -18.80 16.87
N PHE A 224 -15.90 -18.55 17.71
CA PHE A 224 -16.04 -19.20 19.01
C PHE A 224 -16.33 -20.70 18.86
N GLN A 225 -17.17 -21.11 17.91
CA GLN A 225 -17.36 -22.53 17.64
C GLN A 225 -16.05 -23.23 17.22
N LYS A 226 -15.23 -22.59 16.36
CA LYS A 226 -13.89 -23.11 16.01
C LYS A 226 -13.02 -23.27 17.26
N LEU A 227 -13.08 -22.32 18.18
CA LEU A 227 -12.37 -22.40 19.46
C LEU A 227 -12.81 -23.63 20.28
N LEU A 228 -14.10 -23.87 20.41
CA LEU A 228 -14.63 -25.03 21.15
C LEU A 228 -14.25 -26.36 20.51
N GLN A 229 -14.26 -26.42 19.17
CA GLN A 229 -13.80 -27.59 18.41
C GLN A 229 -12.30 -27.86 18.66
N LYS A 230 -11.48 -26.80 18.70
CA LYS A 230 -10.03 -26.91 18.94
C LYS A 230 -9.68 -27.31 20.38
N TYR A 231 -10.50 -26.92 21.36
CA TYR A 231 -10.28 -27.23 22.78
C TYR A 231 -11.45 -28.01 23.40
N PRO A 232 -11.55 -29.34 23.12
CA PRO A 232 -12.60 -30.19 23.67
C PRO A 232 -12.61 -30.15 25.21
N GLY A 233 -13.73 -29.71 25.79
CA GLY A 233 -13.89 -29.53 27.24
C GLY A 233 -13.94 -28.07 27.71
N MET A 234 -13.63 -27.12 26.82
CA MET A 234 -13.99 -25.72 27.08
C MET A 234 -15.51 -25.57 27.01
N MET A 235 -16.10 -24.95 28.03
CA MET A 235 -17.54 -24.67 28.09
C MET A 235 -17.78 -23.17 27.95
N VAL A 236 -18.81 -22.80 27.19
CA VAL A 236 -19.25 -21.40 27.10
C VAL A 236 -20.04 -21.07 28.37
N PRO A 237 -19.67 -20.02 29.12
CA PRO A 237 -20.36 -19.65 30.35
C PRO A 237 -21.60 -18.78 30.03
N CYS A 238 -22.52 -19.35 29.25
CA CYS A 238 -23.83 -18.80 28.91
C CYS A 238 -24.89 -19.90 29.04
N ALA A 239 -26.17 -19.58 28.85
CA ALA A 239 -27.23 -20.56 28.79
C ALA A 239 -27.03 -21.54 27.61
N ASP A 240 -27.46 -22.79 27.82
CA ASP A 240 -27.35 -23.85 26.82
C ASP A 240 -28.05 -23.44 25.52
N GLY A 241 -27.33 -23.54 24.40
CA GLY A 241 -27.83 -23.19 23.06
C GLY A 241 -27.76 -21.70 22.70
N THR A 242 -27.35 -20.81 23.61
CA THR A 242 -27.22 -19.37 23.32
C THR A 242 -26.27 -19.10 22.15
N LEU A 243 -25.09 -19.74 22.11
CA LEU A 243 -24.12 -19.56 21.02
C LEU A 243 -24.70 -19.96 19.65
N ASP A 244 -25.37 -21.12 19.59
CA ASP A 244 -25.98 -21.62 18.35
C ASP A 244 -27.15 -20.73 17.90
N ALA A 245 -27.92 -20.20 18.85
CA ALA A 245 -28.99 -19.25 18.58
C ALA A 245 -28.45 -17.94 18.00
N VAL A 246 -27.35 -17.40 18.57
CA VAL A 246 -26.70 -16.19 18.04
C VAL A 246 -26.30 -16.37 16.59
N GLU A 247 -25.59 -17.46 16.27
CA GLU A 247 -25.17 -17.73 14.89
C GLU A 247 -26.38 -17.87 13.96
N LYS A 248 -27.33 -18.73 14.32
CA LYS A 248 -28.49 -19.02 13.48
C LYS A 248 -29.32 -17.77 13.17
N MET A 249 -29.66 -16.98 14.19
CA MET A 249 -30.51 -15.80 14.02
C MET A 249 -29.79 -14.72 13.19
N GLY A 250 -28.49 -14.58 13.37
CA GLY A 250 -27.69 -13.66 12.57
C GLY A 250 -27.56 -14.10 11.12
N ASP A 251 -27.30 -15.39 10.85
CA ASP A 251 -27.24 -15.93 9.49
C ASP A 251 -28.57 -15.77 8.74
N GLU A 252 -29.70 -16.09 9.39
CA GLU A 252 -31.04 -15.89 8.81
C GLU A 252 -31.32 -14.42 8.46
N ALA A 253 -30.86 -13.48 9.30
CA ALA A 253 -31.02 -12.05 9.06
C ALA A 253 -30.11 -11.52 7.94
N LEU A 254 -28.87 -12.01 7.86
CA LEU A 254 -27.95 -11.67 6.76
C LEU A 254 -28.45 -12.18 5.42
N GLU A 255 -28.97 -13.42 5.36
CA GLU A 255 -29.53 -14.01 4.14
C GLU A 255 -30.71 -13.18 3.60
N GLN A 256 -31.51 -12.59 4.49
CA GLN A 256 -32.65 -11.74 4.12
C GLN A 256 -32.22 -10.32 3.70
N THR A 257 -31.12 -9.80 4.26
CA THR A 257 -30.74 -8.39 4.11
C THR A 257 -29.78 -8.18 2.94
N LEU A 258 -28.81 -9.08 2.76
CA LEU A 258 -27.77 -8.95 1.73
C LEU A 258 -28.35 -9.09 0.31
N PRO A 259 -27.81 -8.36 -0.69
CA PRO A 259 -26.58 -7.55 -0.67
C PRO A 259 -26.76 -6.13 -0.10
N ARG A 260 -27.93 -5.78 0.43
CA ARG A 260 -28.18 -4.45 0.99
C ARG A 260 -27.63 -4.34 2.40
N GLU A 261 -27.45 -3.10 2.85
CA GLU A 261 -27.05 -2.80 4.22
C GLU A 261 -28.26 -2.78 5.16
N CYS A 262 -29.41 -2.26 4.70
CA CYS A 262 -30.65 -2.23 5.47
C CYS A 262 -31.85 -2.32 4.52
N ILE A 263 -32.83 -3.16 4.90
CA ILE A 263 -34.09 -3.36 4.15
C ILE A 263 -35.32 -2.77 4.86
N GLN A 264 -35.16 -2.19 6.05
CA GLN A 264 -36.28 -1.64 6.83
C GLN A 264 -36.99 -0.53 6.05
N GLU A 265 -38.33 -0.57 6.03
CA GLU A 265 -39.16 0.43 5.37
C GLU A 265 -38.87 1.84 5.92
N GLY A 266 -38.67 2.82 5.02
CA GLY A 266 -38.31 4.19 5.39
C GLY A 266 -36.85 4.40 5.83
N LYS A 267 -36.05 3.32 5.93
CA LYS A 267 -34.64 3.35 6.36
C LYS A 267 -33.72 2.57 5.40
N VAL A 268 -34.22 2.19 4.23
CA VAL A 268 -33.50 1.38 3.24
C VAL A 268 -32.13 1.97 2.93
N ARG A 269 -31.11 1.10 2.90
CA ARG A 269 -29.74 1.41 2.49
C ARG A 269 -29.29 0.35 1.51
N ASP A 270 -29.33 0.67 0.21
CA ASP A 270 -29.05 -0.30 -0.84
C ASP A 270 -27.57 -0.68 -0.93
N VAL A 271 -26.67 0.28 -0.81
CA VAL A 271 -25.21 0.06 -0.85
C VAL A 271 -24.55 0.85 0.26
N ASP A 272 -23.65 0.21 0.99
CA ASP A 272 -22.82 0.80 2.03
C ASP A 272 -21.45 0.13 2.03
N SER A 273 -20.37 0.92 2.08
CA SER A 273 -19.00 0.39 2.08
C SER A 273 -18.65 -0.37 3.35
N ALA A 274 -19.42 -0.24 4.44
CA ALA A 274 -19.27 -1.08 5.63
C ALA A 274 -19.44 -2.59 5.34
N LEU A 275 -20.20 -2.93 4.28
CA LEU A 275 -20.39 -4.33 3.86
C LEU A 275 -19.09 -5.01 3.39
N LEU A 276 -18.08 -4.24 2.97
CA LEU A 276 -16.77 -4.78 2.60
C LEU A 276 -16.12 -5.53 3.76
N PHE A 277 -16.39 -5.12 5.01
CA PHE A 277 -15.82 -5.77 6.18
C PHE A 277 -16.39 -7.17 6.44
N LEU A 278 -17.56 -7.49 5.88
CA LEU A 278 -18.12 -8.85 5.93
C LEU A 278 -17.34 -9.82 5.03
N ILE A 279 -16.65 -9.28 4.01
CA ILE A 279 -15.79 -10.03 3.10
C ILE A 279 -14.38 -10.13 3.71
N TYR A 280 -13.79 -9.00 4.09
CA TYR A 280 -12.49 -8.97 4.73
C TYR A 280 -12.47 -7.92 5.86
N PRO A 281 -12.12 -8.31 7.10
CA PRO A 281 -11.45 -9.56 7.47
C PRO A 281 -12.36 -10.70 7.91
N LEU A 282 -13.68 -10.48 8.01
CA LEU A 282 -14.58 -11.42 8.68
C LEU A 282 -14.82 -12.71 7.90
N ASP A 283 -14.81 -12.65 6.56
CA ASP A 283 -14.95 -13.80 5.67
C ASP A 283 -16.24 -14.62 5.92
N ILE A 284 -17.37 -13.93 6.07
CA ILE A 284 -18.65 -14.55 6.47
C ILE A 284 -19.70 -14.63 5.35
N VAL A 285 -19.41 -14.09 4.17
CA VAL A 285 -20.32 -14.13 3.02
C VAL A 285 -19.81 -15.07 1.95
N SER A 286 -20.71 -15.61 1.10
CA SER A 286 -20.29 -16.44 -0.02
C SER A 286 -19.46 -15.64 -1.03
N LYS A 287 -18.69 -16.34 -1.88
CA LYS A 287 -17.87 -15.69 -2.93
C LYS A 287 -18.72 -14.88 -3.91
N GLU A 288 -19.89 -15.40 -4.27
CA GLU A 288 -20.84 -14.73 -5.18
C GLU A 288 -21.40 -13.46 -4.56
N MET A 289 -21.76 -13.52 -3.28
CA MET A 289 -22.24 -12.36 -2.53
C MET A 289 -21.12 -11.32 -2.36
N ALA A 290 -19.89 -11.76 -2.05
CA ALA A 290 -18.73 -10.87 -1.96
C ALA A 290 -18.48 -10.12 -3.28
N ARG A 291 -18.54 -10.82 -4.42
CA ARG A 291 -18.42 -10.20 -5.76
C ARG A 291 -19.54 -9.19 -6.02
N THR A 292 -20.77 -9.49 -5.59
CA THR A 292 -21.92 -8.59 -5.73
C THR A 292 -21.76 -7.32 -4.88
N ILE A 293 -21.30 -7.45 -3.63
CA ILE A 293 -21.03 -6.32 -2.74
C ILE A 293 -19.91 -5.43 -3.31
N VAL A 294 -18.76 -6.01 -3.68
CA VAL A 294 -17.63 -5.24 -4.25
C VAL A 294 -18.05 -4.51 -5.52
N LYS A 295 -18.75 -5.20 -6.43
CA LYS A 295 -19.29 -4.58 -7.65
C LYS A 295 -20.22 -3.41 -7.34
N SER A 296 -21.16 -3.58 -6.40
CA SER A 296 -22.10 -2.52 -6.00
C SER A 296 -21.38 -1.29 -5.44
N VAL A 297 -20.36 -1.52 -4.60
CA VAL A 297 -19.53 -0.44 -4.04
C VAL A 297 -18.73 0.27 -5.14
N GLN A 298 -18.09 -0.48 -6.05
CA GLN A 298 -17.32 0.10 -7.15
C GLN A 298 -18.21 0.90 -8.12
N GLU A 299 -19.38 0.38 -8.49
CA GLU A 299 -20.28 1.04 -9.44
C GLU A 299 -21.00 2.25 -8.84
N GLN A 300 -21.32 2.22 -7.53
CA GLN A 300 -22.23 3.20 -6.94
C GLN A 300 -21.59 4.14 -5.92
N LEU A 301 -20.44 3.79 -5.32
CA LEU A 301 -19.82 4.56 -4.23
C LEU A 301 -18.39 5.02 -4.54
N MET A 302 -17.65 4.33 -5.41
CA MET A 302 -16.30 4.73 -5.81
C MET A 302 -16.31 6.09 -6.51
N GLY A 303 -15.42 6.98 -6.07
CA GLY A 303 -15.20 8.28 -6.66
C GLY A 303 -13.79 8.45 -7.22
N ALA A 304 -13.50 9.67 -7.67
CA ALA A 304 -12.24 10.01 -8.33
C ALA A 304 -11.00 9.87 -7.42
N ILE A 305 -11.16 9.93 -6.10
CA ILE A 305 -10.08 9.90 -5.11
C ILE A 305 -10.18 8.68 -4.22
N GLY A 306 -11.35 8.45 -3.62
CA GLY A 306 -11.61 7.38 -2.65
C GLY A 306 -12.98 6.76 -2.86
N VAL A 307 -13.54 6.15 -1.82
CA VAL A 307 -14.85 5.50 -1.86
C VAL A 307 -15.75 6.12 -0.80
N ARG A 308 -16.97 6.52 -1.19
CA ARG A 308 -17.96 7.09 -0.26
C ARG A 308 -18.44 6.02 0.72
N ARG A 309 -18.79 6.39 1.97
CA ARG A 309 -19.38 5.44 2.92
C ARG A 309 -20.71 4.90 2.40
N TYR A 310 -21.56 5.81 1.94
CA TYR A 310 -22.84 5.53 1.29
C TYR A 310 -23.32 6.76 0.51
N ASN A 311 -24.31 6.59 -0.37
CA ASN A 311 -24.89 7.72 -1.13
C ASN A 311 -25.73 8.63 -0.22
N GLY A 312 -25.55 9.94 -0.36
CA GLY A 312 -26.23 10.95 0.46
C GLY A 312 -25.64 11.14 1.86
N ASP A 313 -24.42 10.63 2.09
CA ASP A 313 -23.66 10.88 3.31
C ASP A 313 -23.33 12.37 3.48
N ARG A 314 -23.59 12.90 4.68
CA ARG A 314 -23.43 14.31 5.03
C ARG A 314 -22.17 14.61 5.84
N PHE A 315 -21.53 13.58 6.37
CA PHE A 315 -20.30 13.74 7.11
C PHE A 315 -19.18 14.16 6.16
N TRP A 316 -18.49 15.26 6.49
CA TRP A 316 -17.49 15.87 5.61
C TRP A 316 -17.98 16.11 4.17
N CYS A 317 -19.27 16.41 3.97
CA CYS A 317 -19.75 16.79 2.63
C CYS A 317 -19.07 18.09 2.13
N LYS A 318 -19.36 18.49 0.90
CA LYS A 318 -18.85 19.75 0.35
C LYS A 318 -19.04 20.94 1.32
N ASP A 319 -17.96 21.71 1.46
CA ASP A 319 -17.85 22.90 2.29
C ASP A 319 -18.23 22.67 3.77
N TYR A 320 -18.02 21.44 4.28
CA TYR A 320 -18.41 21.01 5.63
C TYR A 320 -18.01 22.00 6.74
N GLU A 321 -16.76 22.47 6.76
CA GLU A 321 -16.27 23.41 7.77
C GLU A 321 -16.99 24.77 7.72
N VAL A 322 -17.40 25.20 6.52
CA VAL A 322 -18.17 26.45 6.34
C VAL A 322 -19.59 26.28 6.88
N VAL A 323 -20.19 25.10 6.64
CA VAL A 323 -21.56 24.78 7.07
C VAL A 323 -21.64 24.58 8.59
N THR A 324 -20.64 23.93 9.19
CA THR A 324 -20.66 23.52 10.60
C THR A 324 -19.96 24.50 11.56
N GLY A 325 -19.16 25.44 11.06
CA GLY A 325 -18.50 26.47 11.86
C GLY A 325 -17.29 25.99 12.68
N THR A 326 -17.07 24.68 12.82
CA THR A 326 -15.88 24.05 13.41
C THR A 326 -15.73 22.60 12.92
N GLY A 327 -14.52 22.17 12.55
CA GLY A 327 -14.21 20.77 12.20
C GLY A 327 -14.02 19.81 13.39
N LYS A 328 -14.33 20.24 14.62
CA LYS A 328 -13.73 19.65 15.84
C LYS A 328 -14.64 18.87 16.78
N GLU A 329 -15.91 18.74 16.49
CA GLU A 329 -16.77 17.82 17.23
C GLU A 329 -17.39 16.90 16.20
N ALA A 330 -17.37 15.60 16.44
CA ALA A 330 -18.13 14.64 15.66
C ALA A 330 -19.60 15.09 15.75
N VAL A 331 -20.01 15.90 14.78
CA VAL A 331 -21.32 16.51 14.78
C VAL A 331 -22.29 15.34 14.66
N ILE A 332 -22.92 15.04 15.79
CA ILE A 332 -24.07 14.14 15.86
C ILE A 332 -24.99 14.61 14.73
N ASP A 333 -25.40 13.67 13.89
CA ASP A 333 -26.25 13.80 12.70
C ASP A 333 -27.34 14.90 12.87
N ASP A 334 -27.85 15.09 14.08
CA ASP A 334 -28.80 16.11 14.51
C ASP A 334 -28.44 17.58 14.22
N GLU A 335 -27.16 18.01 14.18
CA GLU A 335 -26.86 19.42 13.86
C GLU A 335 -26.65 19.68 12.36
N VAL A 336 -26.04 18.75 11.62
CA VAL A 336 -25.98 18.83 10.14
C VAL A 336 -27.36 18.58 9.52
N ALA A 337 -28.23 17.80 10.18
CA ALA A 337 -29.63 17.67 9.78
C ALA A 337 -30.41 19.00 9.87
N LYS A 338 -30.01 19.93 10.75
CA LYS A 338 -30.68 21.23 10.93
C LYS A 338 -30.36 22.25 9.84
N THR A 339 -29.26 22.11 9.10
CA THR A 339 -28.85 23.10 8.09
C THR A 339 -29.63 22.99 6.77
N GLY A 340 -30.42 21.92 6.57
CA GLY A 340 -31.47 21.86 5.54
C GLY A 340 -30.98 21.75 4.09
N GLU A 341 -29.68 21.80 3.82
CA GLU A 341 -29.13 21.62 2.48
C GLU A 341 -28.91 20.12 2.17
N LEU A 342 -29.48 19.66 1.06
CA LEU A 342 -29.27 18.31 0.54
C LEU A 342 -27.86 18.21 -0.08
N VAL A 343 -27.08 17.20 0.31
CA VAL A 343 -25.84 16.88 -0.38
C VAL A 343 -26.17 16.40 -1.79
N LEU A 344 -25.57 17.04 -2.80
CA LEU A 344 -25.76 16.62 -4.18
C LEU A 344 -24.96 15.34 -4.44
N PRO A 345 -25.47 14.41 -5.26
CA PRO A 345 -24.72 13.22 -5.64
C PRO A 345 -23.35 13.58 -6.24
N GLY A 346 -22.29 13.00 -5.67
CA GLY A 346 -20.90 13.27 -6.06
C GLY A 346 -20.21 14.36 -5.24
N GLU A 347 -20.94 15.04 -4.34
CA GLU A 347 -20.39 16.02 -3.39
C GLU A 347 -20.15 15.43 -1.98
N GLU A 348 -20.39 14.12 -1.79
CA GLU A 348 -20.06 13.42 -0.54
C GLU A 348 -18.54 13.25 -0.37
N ALA A 349 -18.09 13.16 0.88
CA ALA A 349 -16.70 12.82 1.21
C ALA A 349 -16.32 11.46 0.62
N GLN A 350 -15.08 11.35 0.13
CA GLN A 350 -14.52 10.10 -0.35
C GLN A 350 -13.52 9.58 0.67
N SER A 351 -13.86 8.48 1.34
CA SER A 351 -13.04 7.87 2.38
C SER A 351 -11.83 7.14 1.80
N CYS A 352 -10.73 7.21 2.54
CA CYS A 352 -9.47 6.53 2.25
C CYS A 352 -9.39 5.13 2.88
N LEU A 353 -10.42 4.70 3.60
CA LEU A 353 -10.44 3.39 4.28
C LEU A 353 -10.53 2.21 3.32
N PHE A 354 -11.29 2.36 2.25
CA PHE A 354 -11.87 1.23 1.53
C PHE A 354 -11.04 0.73 0.36
N ASP A 355 -10.30 1.59 -0.32
CA ASP A 355 -9.45 1.17 -1.44
C ASP A 355 -8.42 0.11 -0.97
N SER A 356 -7.87 0.28 0.24
CA SER A 356 -6.97 -0.73 0.82
C SER A 356 -7.67 -2.06 1.09
N ILE A 357 -8.91 -2.03 1.59
CA ILE A 357 -9.69 -3.26 1.84
C ILE A 357 -10.06 -3.95 0.52
N ILE A 358 -10.50 -3.19 -0.49
CA ILE A 358 -10.83 -3.74 -1.82
C ILE A 358 -9.58 -4.35 -2.45
N SER A 359 -8.41 -3.70 -2.33
CA SER A 359 -7.14 -4.26 -2.76
C SER A 359 -6.88 -5.63 -2.11
N VAL A 360 -7.05 -5.74 -0.80
CA VAL A 360 -6.88 -7.02 -0.08
C VAL A 360 -7.88 -8.08 -0.56
N ILE A 361 -9.15 -7.72 -0.77
CA ILE A 361 -10.18 -8.64 -1.27
C ILE A 361 -9.78 -9.22 -2.63
N TYR A 362 -9.35 -8.37 -3.57
CA TYR A 362 -8.84 -8.84 -4.85
C TYR A 362 -7.57 -9.69 -4.71
N GLY A 363 -6.67 -9.34 -3.78
CA GLY A 363 -5.50 -10.17 -3.50
C GLY A 363 -5.85 -11.56 -2.99
N ARG A 364 -6.87 -11.69 -2.14
CA ARG A 364 -7.42 -12.98 -1.70
C ARG A 364 -8.04 -13.75 -2.85
N TRP A 365 -8.81 -13.08 -3.69
CA TRP A 365 -9.39 -13.73 -4.87
C TRP A 365 -8.31 -14.21 -5.82
N TYR A 366 -7.30 -13.38 -6.12
CA TYR A 366 -6.14 -13.78 -6.92
C TYR A 366 -5.40 -14.97 -6.29
N GLU A 367 -5.24 -14.99 -4.97
CA GLU A 367 -4.64 -16.13 -4.29
C GLU A 367 -5.42 -17.43 -4.55
N GLU A 368 -6.74 -17.38 -4.69
CA GLU A 368 -7.55 -18.57 -4.94
C GLU A 368 -7.71 -18.90 -6.43
N SER A 369 -7.96 -17.88 -7.26
CA SER A 369 -8.33 -18.01 -8.67
C SER A 369 -7.12 -18.02 -9.60
N GLN A 370 -6.04 -17.34 -9.21
CA GLN A 370 -4.89 -16.99 -10.06
C GLN A 370 -5.28 -16.17 -11.30
N ASP A 371 -6.42 -15.47 -11.24
CA ASP A 371 -6.90 -14.61 -12.32
C ASP A 371 -6.15 -13.27 -12.34
N PHE A 372 -5.48 -12.95 -13.45
CA PHE A 372 -4.72 -11.71 -13.60
C PHE A 372 -5.61 -10.45 -13.59
N GLU A 373 -6.90 -10.56 -13.88
CA GLU A 373 -7.84 -9.45 -13.68
C GLU A 373 -7.97 -9.10 -12.19
N ASP A 374 -7.97 -10.10 -11.30
CA ASP A 374 -7.99 -9.89 -9.85
C ASP A 374 -6.67 -9.25 -9.38
N LEU A 375 -5.51 -9.70 -9.90
CA LEU A 375 -4.22 -9.08 -9.58
C LEU A 375 -4.16 -7.62 -10.02
N THR A 376 -4.62 -7.33 -11.24
CA THR A 376 -4.65 -5.97 -11.79
C THR A 376 -5.58 -5.08 -10.99
N SER A 377 -6.76 -5.59 -10.60
CA SER A 377 -7.72 -4.88 -9.75
C SER A 377 -7.17 -4.63 -8.35
N GLN A 378 -6.48 -5.61 -7.75
CA GLN A 378 -5.77 -5.44 -6.48
C GLN A 378 -4.78 -4.27 -6.55
N GLN A 379 -3.95 -4.25 -7.59
CA GLN A 379 -2.94 -3.21 -7.78
C GLN A 379 -3.56 -1.83 -7.98
N GLN A 380 -4.61 -1.72 -8.80
CA GLN A 380 -5.29 -0.45 -9.04
C GLN A 380 -5.85 0.16 -7.74
N HIS A 381 -6.43 -0.67 -6.88
CA HIS A 381 -6.91 -0.21 -5.58
C HIS A 381 -5.77 0.10 -4.60
N LEU A 382 -4.63 -0.59 -4.68
CA LEU A 382 -3.43 -0.19 -3.94
C LEU A 382 -2.91 1.18 -4.42
N PHE A 383 -2.87 1.42 -5.73
CA PHE A 383 -2.46 2.72 -6.28
C PHE A 383 -3.37 3.85 -5.82
N ARG A 384 -4.68 3.63 -5.79
CA ARG A 384 -5.63 4.60 -5.23
C ARG A 384 -5.33 4.89 -3.76
N SER A 385 -5.05 3.86 -2.97
CA SER A 385 -4.65 4.01 -1.56
C SER A 385 -3.35 4.80 -1.39
N LEU A 386 -2.34 4.53 -2.23
CA LEU A 386 -1.07 5.26 -2.21
C LEU A 386 -1.22 6.72 -2.68
N ALA A 387 -2.07 6.96 -3.68
CA ALA A 387 -2.34 8.28 -4.22
C ALA A 387 -3.00 9.22 -3.20
N GLN A 388 -3.76 8.67 -2.24
CA GLN A 388 -4.44 9.41 -1.16
C GLN A 388 -3.48 9.96 -0.09
N ILE A 389 -2.21 9.51 -0.07
CA ILE A 389 -1.21 10.00 0.89
C ILE A 389 -0.90 11.47 0.63
N THR A 390 -0.91 12.29 1.69
CA THR A 390 -0.79 13.74 1.57
C THR A 390 0.53 14.18 0.96
N GLY A 391 0.44 15.21 0.11
CA GLY A 391 1.58 15.87 -0.53
C GLY A 391 2.12 17.06 0.26
N PRO A 392 3.19 17.70 -0.25
CA PRO A 392 3.77 18.92 0.33
C PRO A 392 2.78 20.07 0.49
N ASP A 393 1.75 20.13 -0.36
CA ASP A 393 0.74 21.19 -0.35
C ASP A 393 -0.37 20.99 0.71
N CYS A 394 -0.36 19.86 1.42
CA CYS A 394 -1.34 19.60 2.47
C CYS A 394 -1.03 20.44 3.72
N PRO A 395 -1.99 21.22 4.27
CA PRO A 395 -1.77 22.03 5.47
C PRO A 395 -1.39 21.23 6.72
N ALA A 396 -1.78 19.96 6.81
CA ALA A 396 -1.40 19.04 7.88
C ALA A 396 0.03 18.49 7.70
N GLY A 397 0.63 18.68 6.53
CA GLY A 397 1.94 18.16 6.17
C GLY A 397 1.89 16.96 5.22
N PRO A 398 3.04 16.63 4.59
CA PRO A 398 3.15 15.49 3.69
C PRO A 398 3.22 14.16 4.43
N TRP A 399 3.02 13.06 3.70
CA TRP A 399 3.19 11.68 4.18
C TRP A 399 2.20 11.23 5.26
N LEU A 400 1.05 11.90 5.36
CA LEU A 400 -0.03 11.50 6.25
C LEU A 400 -1.08 10.71 5.45
N VAL A 401 -1.74 9.76 6.11
CA VAL A 401 -2.85 8.99 5.55
C VAL A 401 -4.15 9.56 6.13
N PRO A 402 -4.97 10.29 5.35
CA PRO A 402 -6.17 10.93 5.86
C PRO A 402 -7.33 9.93 6.07
N GLN A 403 -8.37 10.37 6.78
CA GLN A 403 -9.64 9.63 6.86
C GLN A 403 -10.40 9.71 5.54
N CYS A 404 -10.51 10.92 4.98
CA CYS A 404 -11.21 11.17 3.73
C CYS A 404 -10.73 12.45 3.05
N PHE A 405 -11.11 12.59 1.78
CA PHE A 405 -11.10 13.86 1.05
C PHE A 405 -12.52 14.40 0.93
N TYR A 406 -12.66 15.72 1.02
CA TYR A 406 -13.90 16.45 0.79
C TYR A 406 -13.67 17.65 -0.13
N ILE A 407 -14.76 18.20 -0.67
CA ILE A 407 -14.70 19.39 -1.51
C ILE A 407 -14.72 20.62 -0.62
N ALA A 408 -13.64 21.39 -0.58
CA ALA A 408 -13.59 22.70 0.06
C ALA A 408 -13.29 23.77 -1.00
N SER A 409 -14.18 24.77 -1.12
CA SER A 409 -14.06 25.85 -2.10
C SER A 409 -13.81 25.32 -3.53
N GLY A 410 -14.53 24.25 -3.90
CA GLY A 410 -14.44 23.61 -5.22
C GLY A 410 -13.24 22.69 -5.45
N ASN A 411 -12.38 22.48 -4.45
CA ASN A 411 -11.20 21.62 -4.57
C ASN A 411 -11.27 20.44 -3.59
N TRP A 412 -10.81 19.27 -4.03
CA TRP A 412 -10.65 18.13 -3.13
C TRP A 412 -9.45 18.34 -2.21
N VAL A 413 -9.70 18.31 -0.91
CA VAL A 413 -8.68 18.46 0.14
C VAL A 413 -8.90 17.38 1.21
N PRO A 414 -7.83 16.90 1.88
CA PRO A 414 -7.97 15.99 2.99
C PRO A 414 -8.65 16.70 4.17
N ASN A 415 -9.44 15.97 4.95
CA ASN A 415 -9.98 16.51 6.20
C ASN A 415 -8.91 16.65 7.29
N ASP A 416 -9.28 17.27 8.42
CA ASP A 416 -8.37 17.53 9.53
C ASP A 416 -8.09 16.29 10.41
N ILE A 417 -8.87 15.21 10.22
CA ILE A 417 -8.60 13.87 10.75
C ILE A 417 -7.50 13.20 9.91
N CYS A 418 -6.26 13.64 10.14
CA CYS A 418 -5.11 13.27 9.34
C CYS A 418 -3.83 13.35 10.18
N PRO A 419 -3.15 12.24 10.52
CA PRO A 419 -3.42 10.89 10.05
C PRO A 419 -4.62 10.23 10.75
N PHE A 420 -5.29 9.33 10.02
CA PHE A 420 -6.30 8.42 10.55
C PHE A 420 -5.73 7.00 10.62
N LEU A 421 -5.61 6.47 11.83
CA LEU A 421 -4.85 5.25 12.07
C LEU A 421 -5.51 4.02 11.45
N TRP A 422 -6.84 3.99 11.34
CA TRP A 422 -7.53 2.88 10.67
C TRP A 422 -7.21 2.85 9.17
N SER A 423 -7.15 4.00 8.49
CA SER A 423 -6.69 4.05 7.09
C SER A 423 -5.24 3.56 6.97
N GLN A 424 -4.35 3.96 7.90
CA GLN A 424 -2.96 3.48 7.93
C GLN A 424 -2.89 1.96 8.10
N ALA A 425 -3.66 1.40 9.03
CA ALA A 425 -3.70 -0.02 9.31
C ALA A 425 -4.21 -0.84 8.12
N ASN A 426 -5.24 -0.37 7.42
CA ASN A 426 -5.71 -1.03 6.20
C ASN A 426 -4.65 -0.96 5.09
N LEU A 427 -3.97 0.17 4.92
CA LEU A 427 -2.89 0.32 3.93
C LEU A 427 -1.71 -0.62 4.22
N GLN A 428 -1.33 -0.80 5.49
CA GLN A 428 -0.28 -1.77 5.88
C GLN A 428 -0.66 -3.19 5.44
N ILE A 429 -1.91 -3.60 5.67
CA ILE A 429 -2.41 -4.92 5.24
C ILE A 429 -2.40 -5.02 3.71
N ALA A 430 -2.87 -4.00 2.99
CA ALA A 430 -2.89 -3.98 1.53
C ALA A 430 -1.49 -4.13 0.93
N LEU A 431 -0.49 -3.46 1.50
CA LEU A 431 0.91 -3.59 1.09
C LEU A 431 1.45 -5.01 1.30
N ARG A 432 1.10 -5.67 2.41
CA ARG A 432 1.48 -7.07 2.67
C ARG A 432 0.82 -8.01 1.66
N TRP A 433 -0.47 -7.82 1.38
CA TRP A 433 -1.18 -8.63 0.40
C TRP A 433 -0.68 -8.45 -1.03
N MET A 434 -0.34 -7.22 -1.43
CA MET A 434 0.27 -7.00 -2.74
C MET A 434 1.62 -7.71 -2.86
N ASP A 435 2.43 -7.64 -1.80
CA ASP A 435 3.72 -8.33 -1.75
C ASP A 435 3.58 -9.85 -1.91
N LYS A 436 2.59 -10.43 -1.23
CA LYS A 436 2.22 -11.84 -1.34
C LYS A 436 1.74 -12.21 -2.74
N SER A 437 0.91 -11.37 -3.36
CA SER A 437 0.42 -11.59 -4.72
C SER A 437 1.54 -11.51 -5.75
N ILE A 438 2.50 -10.60 -5.58
CA ILE A 438 3.69 -10.52 -6.45
C ILE A 438 4.55 -11.77 -6.31
N ASP A 439 4.80 -12.27 -5.09
CA ASP A 439 5.51 -13.55 -4.92
C ASP A 439 4.80 -14.69 -5.67
N LYS A 440 3.48 -14.74 -5.53
CA LYS A 440 2.66 -15.79 -6.14
C LYS A 440 2.67 -15.70 -7.67
N SER A 441 2.53 -14.50 -8.24
CA SER A 441 2.55 -14.32 -9.69
C SER A 441 3.89 -14.71 -10.29
N GLN A 442 5.01 -14.35 -9.63
CA GLN A 442 6.34 -14.77 -10.05
C GLN A 442 6.54 -16.29 -10.00
N PHE A 443 6.01 -16.95 -8.96
CA PHE A 443 6.06 -18.41 -8.83
C PHE A 443 5.25 -19.11 -9.93
N GLU A 444 4.04 -18.65 -10.22
CA GLU A 444 3.19 -19.26 -11.25
C GLU A 444 3.79 -19.12 -12.64
N ILE A 445 4.34 -17.94 -12.99
CA ILE A 445 5.06 -17.78 -14.26
C ILE A 445 6.21 -18.80 -14.33
N LYS A 446 7.02 -18.92 -13.28
CA LYS A 446 8.11 -19.91 -13.23
C LYS A 446 7.61 -21.35 -13.34
N LYS A 447 6.45 -21.68 -12.79
CA LYS A 447 5.85 -23.03 -12.82
C LYS A 447 5.23 -23.37 -14.18
N GLU A 448 4.50 -22.45 -14.78
CA GLU A 448 3.87 -22.66 -16.09
C GLU A 448 4.94 -22.82 -17.18
N LEU A 449 6.03 -22.04 -17.08
CA LEU A 449 7.21 -22.25 -17.93
C LEU A 449 7.84 -23.63 -17.73
N LYS A 450 7.94 -24.14 -16.49
CA LYS A 450 8.45 -25.50 -16.21
C LYS A 450 7.57 -26.61 -16.74
N THR A 451 6.25 -26.42 -16.81
CA THR A 451 5.34 -27.42 -17.40
C THR A 451 5.48 -27.53 -18.91
N ILE A 452 5.89 -26.44 -19.57
CA ILE A 452 6.16 -26.41 -21.01
C ILE A 452 7.55 -27.02 -21.31
N ASP A 453 8.51 -26.87 -20.39
CA ASP A 453 9.89 -27.33 -20.53
C ASP A 453 10.11 -28.86 -20.36
N GLY A 454 9.03 -29.65 -20.19
CA GLY A 454 9.08 -31.13 -20.21
C GLY A 454 10.25 -31.76 -19.46
N GLU A 455 10.37 -31.52 -18.14
CA GLU A 455 11.48 -31.98 -17.27
C GLU A 455 12.82 -31.23 -17.38
N GLY A 456 12.86 -30.02 -17.96
CA GLY A 456 14.04 -29.16 -17.88
C GLY A 456 15.01 -29.30 -19.05
N VAL A 457 14.50 -29.61 -20.25
CA VAL A 457 15.31 -30.00 -21.42
C VAL A 457 15.51 -28.86 -22.41
N GLY A 458 15.03 -27.65 -22.12
CA GLY A 458 15.33 -26.43 -22.87
C GLY A 458 14.57 -26.29 -24.20
N ASN A 459 13.39 -26.90 -24.33
CA ASN A 459 12.61 -26.91 -25.58
C ASN A 459 11.32 -26.08 -25.49
N ILE A 460 11.37 -24.92 -24.84
CA ILE A 460 10.25 -23.96 -24.86
C ILE A 460 10.29 -23.21 -26.20
N GLN A 461 9.22 -23.32 -26.99
CA GLN A 461 9.06 -22.53 -28.23
C GLN A 461 8.55 -21.12 -27.91
N VAL A 462 8.86 -20.16 -28.79
CA VAL A 462 8.39 -18.76 -28.65
C VAL A 462 6.86 -18.69 -28.58
N ASP A 463 6.15 -19.53 -29.35
CA ASP A 463 4.68 -19.57 -29.36
C ASP A 463 4.07 -20.04 -28.01
N ASP A 464 4.77 -20.93 -27.31
CA ASP A 464 4.35 -21.39 -25.98
C ASP A 464 4.50 -20.27 -24.95
N LEU A 465 5.58 -19.49 -25.03
CA LEU A 465 5.81 -18.31 -24.20
C LEU A 465 4.82 -17.19 -24.50
N VAL A 466 4.56 -16.89 -25.77
CA VAL A 466 3.51 -15.94 -26.18
C VAL A 466 2.17 -16.35 -25.57
N THR A 467 1.86 -17.65 -25.54
CA THR A 467 0.64 -18.16 -24.90
C THR A 467 0.63 -17.89 -23.39
N VAL A 468 1.76 -18.09 -22.69
CA VAL A 468 1.90 -17.75 -21.26
C VAL A 468 1.77 -16.24 -21.04
N PHE A 469 2.54 -15.42 -21.76
CA PHE A 469 2.50 -13.95 -21.61
C PHE A 469 1.12 -13.36 -21.93
N ARG A 470 0.38 -13.92 -22.89
CA ARG A 470 -0.99 -13.51 -23.17
C ARG A 470 -2.01 -13.97 -22.13
N LYS A 471 -1.72 -14.97 -21.30
CA LYS A 471 -2.51 -15.25 -20.10
C LYS A 471 -2.24 -14.22 -18.99
N LEU A 472 -1.01 -13.71 -18.90
CA LEU A 472 -0.61 -12.68 -17.93
C LEU A 472 -1.16 -11.29 -18.31
N ASN A 473 -1.22 -11.00 -19.61
CA ASN A 473 -1.79 -9.78 -20.16
C ASN A 473 -2.33 -10.06 -21.58
N ALA A 474 -3.67 -10.18 -21.68
CA ALA A 474 -4.35 -10.55 -22.93
C ALA A 474 -4.17 -9.54 -24.07
N ASP A 475 -3.88 -8.29 -23.72
CA ASP A 475 -3.75 -7.15 -24.63
C ASP A 475 -2.31 -6.97 -25.16
N LEU A 476 -1.34 -7.77 -24.69
CA LEU A 476 0.02 -7.71 -25.22
C LEU A 476 0.04 -8.04 -26.73
N PRO A 477 0.59 -7.15 -27.57
CA PRO A 477 0.77 -7.43 -28.99
C PRO A 477 1.71 -8.63 -29.17
N VAL A 478 1.24 -9.66 -29.87
CA VAL A 478 2.02 -10.89 -30.12
C VAL A 478 3.38 -10.57 -30.74
N ASP A 479 3.41 -9.57 -31.63
CA ASP A 479 4.62 -9.16 -32.35
C ASP A 479 5.67 -8.54 -31.41
N GLU A 480 5.23 -7.79 -30.40
CA GLU A 480 6.12 -7.20 -29.38
C GLU A 480 6.65 -8.26 -28.41
N ILE A 481 5.81 -9.20 -27.97
CA ILE A 481 6.24 -10.34 -27.15
C ILE A 481 7.26 -11.18 -27.92
N THR A 482 6.99 -11.47 -29.19
CA THR A 482 7.88 -12.27 -30.05
C THR A 482 9.23 -11.58 -30.23
N SER A 483 9.23 -10.25 -30.40
CA SER A 483 10.46 -9.46 -30.49
C SER A 483 11.26 -9.48 -29.19
N LEU A 484 10.60 -9.30 -28.03
CA LEU A 484 11.22 -9.33 -26.71
C LEU A 484 11.80 -10.72 -26.38
N LEU A 485 11.05 -11.78 -26.72
CA LEU A 485 11.47 -13.16 -26.48
C LEU A 485 12.60 -13.61 -27.40
N GLY A 486 12.69 -13.03 -28.60
CA GLY A 486 13.79 -13.28 -29.53
C GLY A 486 15.17 -13.03 -28.90
N GLU A 487 15.28 -12.09 -27.97
CA GLU A 487 16.52 -11.76 -27.24
C GLU A 487 16.95 -12.89 -26.27
N PHE A 488 16.00 -13.70 -25.83
CA PHE A 488 16.23 -14.86 -24.97
C PHE A 488 16.31 -16.18 -25.76
N CYS A 489 16.28 -16.14 -27.10
CA CYS A 489 16.28 -17.32 -27.97
C CYS A 489 17.66 -17.66 -28.56
N SER A 490 17.93 -18.96 -28.76
CA SER A 490 18.99 -19.48 -29.65
C SER A 490 18.42 -20.59 -30.51
N ASP A 491 18.64 -20.53 -31.82
CA ASP A 491 18.19 -21.54 -32.80
C ASP A 491 16.68 -21.89 -32.74
N GLY A 492 15.84 -20.89 -32.42
CA GLY A 492 14.38 -21.05 -32.33
C GLY A 492 13.86 -21.59 -30.99
N ASN A 493 14.75 -21.88 -30.03
CA ASN A 493 14.39 -22.32 -28.69
C ASN A 493 14.75 -21.24 -27.66
N VAL A 494 13.94 -21.10 -26.61
CA VAL A 494 14.17 -20.10 -25.58
C VAL A 494 15.13 -20.62 -24.52
N CYS A 495 16.20 -19.86 -24.25
CA CYS A 495 17.15 -20.15 -23.18
C CYS A 495 16.51 -19.79 -21.83
N PHE A 496 15.93 -20.81 -21.19
CA PHE A 496 15.14 -20.67 -19.98
C PHE A 496 15.88 -19.99 -18.82
N ASP A 497 17.15 -20.33 -18.62
CA ASP A 497 17.98 -19.72 -17.58
C ASP A 497 18.11 -18.19 -17.78
N LYS A 498 18.36 -17.74 -19.03
CA LYS A 498 18.45 -16.31 -19.37
C LYS A 498 17.11 -15.58 -19.22
N LEU A 499 16.01 -16.22 -19.63
CA LEU A 499 14.67 -15.65 -19.54
C LEU A 499 14.26 -15.44 -18.08
N VAL A 500 14.47 -16.44 -17.22
CA VAL A 500 14.12 -16.37 -15.79
C VAL A 500 15.02 -15.39 -15.03
N GLU A 501 16.32 -15.36 -15.33
CA GLU A 501 17.25 -14.38 -14.77
C GLU A 501 16.89 -12.94 -15.20
N GLY A 502 16.50 -12.73 -16.46
CA GLY A 502 16.10 -11.42 -17.00
C GLY A 502 14.75 -10.90 -16.49
N LEU A 503 13.73 -11.77 -16.36
CA LEU A 503 12.38 -11.38 -15.91
C LEU A 503 12.27 -11.13 -14.40
N PHE A 504 13.06 -11.84 -13.57
CA PHE A 504 12.79 -11.91 -12.12
C PHE A 504 13.94 -11.49 -11.21
N CYS A 505 15.19 -11.48 -11.68
CA CYS A 505 16.32 -11.23 -10.80
C CYS A 505 16.91 -9.82 -10.89
N GLY A 506 16.42 -8.96 -11.78
CA GLY A 506 16.97 -7.60 -11.91
C GLY A 506 18.49 -7.64 -11.93
N THR A 507 19.08 -8.59 -12.65
CA THR A 507 20.54 -8.72 -12.71
C THR A 507 21.05 -7.45 -13.36
N VAL A 508 21.62 -6.58 -12.52
CA VAL A 508 22.35 -5.37 -12.90
C VAL A 508 23.24 -5.76 -14.07
N THR A 509 22.90 -5.28 -15.26
CA THR A 509 23.77 -5.38 -16.43
C THR A 509 25.08 -4.73 -16.02
N LYS A 510 26.15 -5.52 -15.97
CA LYS A 510 27.47 -4.96 -15.65
C LYS A 510 27.85 -4.06 -16.84
N PRO A 511 28.22 -2.80 -16.59
CA PRO A 511 28.72 -1.94 -17.67
C PRO A 511 29.88 -2.64 -18.38
N ALA A 512 29.83 -2.69 -19.71
CA ALA A 512 30.97 -3.13 -20.49
C ALA A 512 32.03 -2.03 -20.44
N GLN A 513 33.26 -2.38 -20.06
CA GLN A 513 34.34 -1.42 -19.82
C GLN A 513 35.57 -1.77 -20.65
N LEU A 514 36.25 -0.74 -21.14
CA LEU A 514 37.53 -0.87 -21.83
C LEU A 514 38.44 0.31 -21.48
N CYS A 515 39.68 0.02 -21.12
CA CYS A 515 40.68 1.03 -20.79
C CYS A 515 41.71 1.12 -21.92
N LEU A 516 41.96 2.32 -22.42
CA LEU A 516 42.90 2.61 -23.50
C LEU A 516 43.93 3.65 -23.03
N ASN A 517 45.19 3.46 -23.43
CA ASN A 517 46.28 4.41 -23.16
C ASN A 517 46.88 4.92 -24.46
N LEU A 518 47.05 6.25 -24.56
CA LEU A 518 47.72 6.90 -25.68
C LEU A 518 49.20 6.53 -25.71
N LYS A 519 49.66 6.05 -26.87
CA LYS A 519 51.05 5.70 -27.10
C LYS A 519 51.94 6.93 -27.07
N GLY A 520 53.00 6.87 -26.26
CA GLY A 520 53.97 7.97 -26.14
C GLY A 520 53.60 9.05 -25.12
N ILE A 521 52.48 8.90 -24.40
CA ILE A 521 52.16 9.69 -23.21
C ILE A 521 52.30 8.79 -21.98
N ASN A 522 52.87 9.30 -20.89
CA ASN A 522 53.01 8.55 -19.64
C ASN A 522 51.63 8.18 -19.06
N PRO A 523 51.46 7.03 -18.37
CA PRO A 523 50.19 6.67 -17.75
C PRO A 523 49.65 7.76 -16.81
N PRO A 524 48.33 7.85 -16.56
CA PRO A 524 47.73 8.97 -15.81
C PRO A 524 48.26 9.25 -14.40
N GLN A 525 48.88 8.25 -13.77
CA GLN A 525 49.51 8.36 -12.45
C GLN A 525 50.90 9.05 -12.49
N ASP A 526 51.53 9.07 -13.67
CA ASP A 526 52.90 9.53 -13.91
C ASP A 526 52.96 10.74 -14.87
N MET A 527 51.79 11.23 -15.35
CA MET A 527 51.71 12.39 -16.24
C MET A 527 52.11 13.69 -15.54
N SER A 528 52.86 14.53 -16.25
CA SER A 528 52.97 15.95 -15.95
C SER A 528 51.66 16.69 -16.27
N PRO A 529 51.42 17.91 -15.72
CA PRO A 529 50.25 18.70 -16.05
C PRO A 529 50.11 18.99 -17.56
N ASP A 530 51.23 19.17 -18.27
CA ASP A 530 51.25 19.39 -19.71
C ASP A 530 50.83 18.13 -20.48
N GLU A 531 51.27 16.94 -20.05
CA GLU A 531 50.85 15.66 -20.62
C GLU A 531 49.37 15.37 -20.35
N ALA A 532 48.85 15.70 -19.16
CA ALA A 532 47.44 15.53 -18.83
C ALA A 532 46.54 16.44 -19.70
N GLN A 533 46.96 17.68 -19.94
CA GLN A 533 46.25 18.59 -20.84
C GLN A 533 46.33 18.15 -22.30
N GLU A 534 47.48 17.65 -22.75
CA GLU A 534 47.61 17.14 -24.12
C GLU A 534 46.79 15.87 -24.34
N ALA A 535 46.77 14.95 -23.38
CA ALA A 535 45.91 13.77 -23.42
C ALA A 535 44.42 14.15 -23.41
N GLU A 536 44.01 15.12 -22.59
CA GLU A 536 42.65 15.65 -22.60
C GLU A 536 42.30 16.24 -23.97
N ARG A 537 43.16 17.10 -24.52
CA ARG A 537 42.94 17.75 -25.82
C ARG A 537 42.75 16.73 -26.93
N VAL A 538 43.66 15.76 -27.04
CA VAL A 538 43.62 14.71 -28.07
C VAL A 538 42.34 13.89 -27.97
N LEU A 539 41.94 13.50 -26.76
CA LEU A 539 40.74 12.70 -26.55
C LEU A 539 39.47 13.51 -26.78
N THR A 540 39.40 14.77 -26.34
CA THR A 540 38.22 15.61 -26.56
C THR A 540 38.03 15.97 -28.02
N ASP A 541 39.12 16.24 -28.76
CA ASP A 541 39.05 16.50 -30.19
C ASP A 541 38.46 15.28 -30.92
N ALA A 542 38.90 14.07 -30.55
CA ALA A 542 38.40 12.82 -31.14
C ALA A 542 36.95 12.48 -30.72
N LEU A 543 36.60 12.68 -29.44
CA LEU A 543 35.29 12.33 -28.90
C LEU A 543 34.18 13.26 -29.40
N LEU A 544 34.46 14.55 -29.56
CA LEU A 544 33.49 15.55 -30.03
C LEU A 544 33.24 15.47 -31.56
N GLU A 545 34.07 14.73 -32.29
CA GLU A 545 33.86 14.42 -33.72
C GLU A 545 33.02 13.14 -33.94
N LEU A 546 32.67 12.42 -32.88
CA LEU A 546 31.81 11.24 -32.99
C LEU A 546 30.38 11.63 -33.39
N HIS A 547 29.75 10.79 -34.22
CA HIS A 547 28.42 11.02 -34.77
C HIS A 547 27.50 9.81 -34.56
N GLY A 548 26.19 10.03 -34.69
CA GLY A 548 25.21 8.96 -34.57
C GLY A 548 25.03 8.53 -33.11
N GLU A 549 25.09 7.22 -32.83
CA GLU A 549 24.82 6.69 -31.48
C GLU A 549 25.87 7.09 -30.42
N PHE A 550 27.02 7.62 -30.83
CA PHE A 550 28.11 8.07 -29.95
C PHE A 550 28.25 9.59 -29.86
N GLU A 551 27.35 10.36 -30.47
CA GLU A 551 27.33 11.82 -30.38
C GLU A 551 27.04 12.27 -28.95
N GLY A 552 27.82 13.23 -28.43
CA GLY A 552 27.78 13.58 -27.02
C GLY A 552 28.51 14.87 -26.65
N GLU A 553 28.57 15.11 -25.34
CA GLU A 553 29.18 16.30 -24.75
C GLU A 553 30.30 15.93 -23.77
N TYR A 554 31.30 16.80 -23.67
CA TYR A 554 32.39 16.68 -22.69
C TYR A 554 32.14 17.55 -21.44
N PHE A 555 32.33 16.93 -20.27
CA PHE A 555 32.15 17.51 -18.95
C PHE A 555 33.48 17.43 -18.18
N PRO A 556 34.30 18.50 -18.17
CA PRO A 556 35.49 18.56 -17.33
C PRO A 556 35.11 18.50 -15.84
N LEU A 557 35.97 17.92 -14.99
CA LEU A 557 35.69 17.83 -13.55
C LEU A 557 35.49 19.22 -12.92
N PRO A 558 34.70 19.34 -11.82
CA PRO A 558 34.45 20.62 -11.18
C PRO A 558 35.74 21.37 -10.83
N GLY A 559 35.82 22.64 -11.21
CA GLY A 559 37.00 23.49 -11.01
C GLY A 559 38.10 23.31 -12.04
N SER A 560 37.93 22.48 -13.07
CA SER A 560 38.90 22.34 -14.16
C SER A 560 39.08 23.65 -14.94
N GLN A 561 40.32 23.92 -15.34
CA GLN A 561 40.71 25.08 -16.15
C GLN A 561 41.38 24.69 -17.47
N SER A 562 41.40 23.40 -17.81
CA SER A 562 42.14 22.87 -18.96
C SER A 562 41.32 22.79 -20.25
N PHE A 563 39.99 22.93 -20.17
CA PHE A 563 39.09 22.87 -21.32
C PHE A 563 38.41 24.23 -21.60
N PRO A 564 38.86 25.01 -22.60
CA PRO A 564 38.44 26.40 -22.82
C PRO A 564 36.94 26.60 -23.09
N ALA A 565 36.27 25.65 -23.74
CA ALA A 565 34.84 25.75 -24.02
C ALA A 565 33.97 25.65 -22.74
N ARG A 566 34.56 25.21 -21.61
CA ARG A 566 33.86 25.05 -20.34
C ARG A 566 34.77 25.34 -19.14
N MET A 567 35.27 26.57 -19.09
CA MET A 567 36.10 27.06 -17.99
C MET A 567 35.39 26.96 -16.64
N GLY A 568 36.03 26.32 -15.67
CA GLY A 568 35.47 26.03 -14.34
C GLY A 568 34.83 24.63 -14.22
N GLY A 569 34.78 23.86 -15.31
CA GLY A 569 34.26 22.49 -15.34
C GLY A 569 32.75 22.38 -15.22
N MET A 570 32.27 21.16 -14.95
CA MET A 570 30.84 20.87 -14.80
C MET A 570 30.25 21.49 -13.52
N THR A 571 28.95 21.82 -13.56
CA THR A 571 28.23 22.37 -12.40
C THR A 571 27.94 21.29 -11.35
N SER A 572 27.63 21.69 -10.11
CA SER A 572 27.24 20.75 -9.05
C SER A 572 25.99 19.93 -9.37
N LYS A 573 25.10 20.43 -10.23
CA LYS A 573 23.90 19.71 -10.67
C LYS A 573 24.27 18.60 -11.66
N GLU A 574 25.16 18.89 -12.59
CA GLU A 574 25.64 17.94 -13.60
C GLU A 574 26.52 16.86 -12.97
N ALA A 575 27.41 17.24 -12.04
CA ALA A 575 28.19 16.29 -11.26
C ALA A 575 27.29 15.29 -10.50
N LYS A 576 26.25 15.77 -9.82
CA LYS A 576 25.27 14.90 -9.14
C LYS A 576 24.48 14.01 -10.10
N CYS A 577 24.20 14.51 -11.31
CA CYS A 577 23.50 13.73 -12.34
C CYS A 577 24.38 12.57 -12.82
N LEU A 578 25.64 12.86 -13.18
CA LEU A 578 26.60 11.84 -13.63
C LEU A 578 26.96 10.86 -12.49
N GLU A 579 27.04 11.34 -11.25
CA GLU A 579 27.25 10.51 -10.06
C GLU A 579 26.07 9.56 -9.81
N ALA A 580 24.83 10.05 -9.87
CA ALA A 580 23.63 9.22 -9.75
C ALA A 580 23.52 8.15 -10.85
N GLN A 581 24.15 8.41 -12.01
CA GLN A 581 24.24 7.50 -13.13
C GLN A 581 25.47 6.59 -13.08
N GLY A 582 26.35 6.71 -12.07
CA GLY A 582 27.58 5.91 -11.94
C GLY A 582 28.65 6.22 -13.00
N LEU A 583 28.60 7.40 -13.63
CA LEU A 583 29.49 7.80 -14.74
C LEU A 583 30.58 8.81 -14.31
N LEU A 584 30.49 9.35 -13.09
CA LEU A 584 31.48 10.28 -12.55
C LEU A 584 32.51 9.54 -11.69
N PHE A 585 33.80 9.75 -11.98
CA PHE A 585 34.90 9.24 -11.16
C PHE A 585 35.43 10.31 -10.20
N GLN A 586 36.02 9.85 -9.09
CA GLN A 586 36.67 10.71 -8.13
C GLN A 586 38.15 10.89 -8.47
N ALA A 587 38.60 12.13 -8.50
CA ALA A 587 40.01 12.48 -8.66
C ALA A 587 40.37 13.61 -7.69
N VAL A 588 41.60 13.57 -7.16
CA VAL A 588 42.13 14.61 -6.27
C VAL A 588 42.46 15.89 -7.06
N GLU A 589 42.86 15.73 -8.32
CA GLU A 589 43.18 16.83 -9.24
C GLU A 589 42.13 16.88 -10.36
N SER A 590 41.65 18.08 -10.70
CA SER A 590 40.61 18.28 -11.72
C SER A 590 41.15 18.73 -13.08
N MET A 591 42.44 19.08 -13.16
CA MET A 591 43.07 19.57 -14.39
C MET A 591 43.34 18.40 -15.35
N GLY A 592 42.96 18.56 -16.63
CA GLY A 592 43.14 17.53 -17.65
C GLY A 592 42.20 16.34 -17.51
N ARG A 593 41.13 16.42 -16.71
CA ARG A 593 40.26 15.28 -16.37
C ARG A 593 38.78 15.63 -16.57
N GLY A 594 38.00 14.67 -17.05
CA GLY A 594 36.58 14.86 -17.30
C GLY A 594 35.87 13.63 -17.84
N VAL A 595 34.58 13.77 -18.10
CA VAL A 595 33.71 12.70 -18.58
C VAL A 595 33.05 13.16 -19.87
N PHE A 596 33.24 12.42 -20.96
CA PHE A 596 32.38 12.52 -22.13
C PHE A 596 31.17 11.61 -21.95
N ALA A 597 29.97 12.08 -22.30
CA ALA A 597 28.76 11.26 -22.28
C ALA A 597 27.89 11.54 -23.51
N ASN A 598 27.28 10.50 -24.08
CA ASN A 598 26.33 10.64 -25.18
C ASN A 598 24.95 11.14 -24.68
N ALA A 599 24.08 11.52 -25.61
CA ALA A 599 22.76 12.09 -25.28
C ALA A 599 21.88 11.17 -24.41
N GLU A 600 21.96 9.85 -24.62
CA GLU A 600 21.17 8.85 -23.89
C GLU A 600 21.78 8.46 -22.52
N LEU A 601 22.98 8.97 -22.18
CA LEU A 601 23.70 8.66 -20.94
C LEU A 601 23.94 7.16 -20.70
N ASP A 602 23.99 6.38 -21.79
CA ASP A 602 24.30 4.95 -21.80
C ASP A 602 25.73 4.68 -22.28
N VAL A 603 26.43 5.68 -22.82
CA VAL A 603 27.86 5.63 -23.18
C VAL A 603 28.60 6.78 -22.52
N ALA A 604 29.71 6.47 -21.85
CA ALA A 604 30.62 7.47 -21.32
C ALA A 604 32.09 7.11 -21.56
N VAL A 605 32.92 8.14 -21.64
CA VAL A 605 34.39 8.00 -21.66
C VAL A 605 34.99 8.88 -20.57
N LEU A 606 35.62 8.25 -19.58
CA LEU A 606 36.32 8.95 -18.51
C LEU A 606 37.73 9.26 -19.02
N VAL A 607 38.02 10.55 -19.16
CA VAL A 607 39.29 11.07 -19.64
C VAL A 607 40.25 11.25 -18.45
N ASN A 608 41.43 10.65 -18.56
CA ASN A 608 42.49 10.68 -17.56
C ASN A 608 41.99 10.28 -16.17
N GLY A 609 41.41 9.08 -16.04
CA GLY A 609 41.10 8.49 -14.74
C GLY A 609 42.19 7.50 -14.31
N GLU A 610 41.89 6.20 -14.38
CA GLU A 610 42.86 5.10 -14.24
C GLU A 610 43.67 4.86 -15.53
N SER A 611 43.07 5.11 -16.70
CA SER A 611 43.73 5.15 -18.01
C SER A 611 43.42 6.47 -18.73
N HIS A 612 44.12 6.74 -19.84
CA HIS A 612 43.89 7.95 -20.64
C HIS A 612 42.43 8.05 -21.11
N ALA A 613 41.87 6.96 -21.63
CA ALA A 613 40.44 6.84 -21.89
C ALA A 613 39.89 5.56 -21.25
N GLN A 614 38.84 5.68 -20.42
CA GLN A 614 38.07 4.54 -19.94
C GLN A 614 36.67 4.62 -20.52
N ILE A 615 36.38 3.70 -21.42
CA ILE A 615 35.07 3.56 -22.04
C ILE A 615 34.17 2.79 -21.09
N VAL A 616 32.97 3.30 -20.85
CA VAL A 616 31.90 2.67 -20.08
C VAL A 616 30.63 2.67 -20.93
N VAL A 617 30.15 1.49 -21.29
CA VAL A 617 28.89 1.32 -22.02
C VAL A 617 27.91 0.54 -21.14
N LYS A 618 26.76 1.14 -20.86
CA LYS A 618 25.63 0.48 -20.21
C LYS A 618 24.89 -0.35 -21.26
N PRO A 619 24.85 -1.68 -21.14
CA PRO A 619 24.07 -2.49 -22.06
C PRO A 619 22.57 -2.27 -21.83
N PRO A 620 21.73 -2.41 -22.87
CA PRO A 620 20.30 -2.62 -22.69
C PRO A 620 20.05 -3.77 -21.70
N ALA A 621 18.98 -3.67 -20.90
CA ALA A 621 18.67 -4.66 -19.88
C ALA A 621 18.60 -6.06 -20.50
N GLY A 622 19.43 -6.99 -20.01
CA GLY A 622 19.45 -8.39 -20.45
C GLY A 622 20.49 -8.76 -21.53
N ASP A 623 21.20 -7.81 -22.15
CA ASP A 623 22.14 -8.10 -23.24
C ASP A 623 23.55 -7.51 -23.06
N ASN A 624 24.41 -8.24 -22.36
CA ASN A 624 25.83 -7.90 -22.19
C ASN A 624 26.65 -8.02 -23.50
N ASP A 625 26.17 -8.75 -24.50
CA ASP A 625 26.87 -8.96 -25.77
C ASP A 625 26.76 -7.73 -26.68
N ILE A 626 25.59 -7.09 -26.69
CA ILE A 626 25.41 -5.76 -27.31
C ILE A 626 26.35 -4.73 -26.67
N GLY A 627 26.47 -4.74 -25.34
CA GLY A 627 27.41 -3.86 -24.62
C GLY A 627 28.84 -4.02 -25.12
N THR A 628 29.31 -5.27 -25.24
CA THR A 628 30.67 -5.59 -25.69
C THR A 628 30.90 -5.22 -27.17
N LYS A 629 29.92 -5.48 -28.04
CA LYS A 629 29.97 -5.06 -29.46
C LYS A 629 29.97 -3.54 -29.61
N ARG A 630 29.23 -2.82 -28.77
CA ARG A 630 29.23 -1.34 -28.74
C ARG A 630 30.56 -0.79 -28.26
N VAL A 631 31.16 -1.36 -27.22
CA VAL A 631 32.51 -1.00 -26.76
C VAL A 631 33.52 -1.18 -27.89
N ALA A 632 33.52 -2.31 -28.60
CA ALA A 632 34.44 -2.55 -29.71
C ALA A 632 34.25 -1.56 -30.88
N ARG A 633 33.00 -1.19 -31.19
CA ARG A 633 32.72 -0.16 -32.22
C ARG A 633 33.21 1.23 -31.79
N LEU A 634 32.99 1.59 -30.54
CA LEU A 634 33.46 2.87 -30.00
C LEU A 634 34.98 2.92 -29.90
N GLU A 635 35.63 1.82 -29.48
CA GLU A 635 37.09 1.71 -29.50
C GLU A 635 37.64 1.96 -30.90
N GLN A 636 37.08 1.28 -31.91
CA GLN A 636 37.54 1.44 -33.29
C GLN A 636 37.33 2.87 -33.80
N ALA A 637 36.16 3.45 -33.56
CA ALA A 637 35.86 4.83 -33.94
C ALA A 637 36.82 5.82 -33.27
N LEU A 638 37.06 5.65 -31.96
CA LEU A 638 37.96 6.51 -31.20
C LEU A 638 39.41 6.35 -31.67
N ARG A 639 39.86 5.12 -31.94
CA ARG A 639 41.21 4.84 -32.45
C ARG A 639 41.42 5.46 -33.84
N ASP A 640 40.42 5.40 -34.71
CA ASP A 640 40.49 6.03 -36.04
C ASP A 640 40.50 7.56 -35.94
N ALA A 641 39.70 8.14 -35.04
CA ALA A 641 39.68 9.58 -34.78
C ALA A 641 41.00 10.09 -34.19
N VAL A 642 41.57 9.41 -33.21
CA VAL A 642 42.86 9.78 -32.59
C VAL A 642 44.03 9.65 -33.58
N LYS A 643 43.99 8.68 -34.50
CA LYS A 643 44.97 8.54 -35.60
C LYS A 643 44.97 9.72 -36.55
N SER A 644 43.82 10.34 -36.80
CA SER A 644 43.76 11.56 -37.61
C SER A 644 44.54 12.73 -36.99
N SER A 645 44.68 12.71 -35.67
CA SER A 645 45.47 13.67 -34.88
C SER A 645 46.93 13.26 -34.65
N GLY A 646 47.40 12.17 -35.27
CA GLY A 646 48.80 11.72 -35.19
C GLY A 646 49.14 10.87 -33.96
N TYR A 647 48.14 10.43 -33.20
CA TYR A 647 48.29 9.58 -32.02
C TYR A 647 47.77 8.15 -32.30
N ASP A 648 48.07 7.20 -31.42
CA ASP A 648 47.46 5.86 -31.44
C ASP A 648 47.29 5.38 -30.00
N PHE A 649 46.45 4.37 -29.78
CA PHE A 649 46.39 3.68 -28.49
C PHE A 649 47.35 2.47 -28.47
N ASP A 650 47.81 2.07 -27.29
CA ASP A 650 48.59 0.84 -27.12
C ASP A 650 47.80 -0.45 -27.44
#